data_AF-A0A540LSN6-F1
#
_entry.id   AF-A0A540LSN6-F1
#
_cell.length_a   1.000
_cell.length_b   1.000
_cell.length_c   1.000
_cell.angle_alpha   90.00
_cell.angle_beta   90.00
_cell.angle_gamma   90.00
#
_symmetry.space_group_name_H-M   'P 1'
#
loop_
_entity.id
_entity.type
_entity.pdbx_description
1 polymer ?
#
loop_
_entity_poly.entity_id
_entity_poly.type
_entity_poly.pdbx_seq_one_letter_code
_entity_poly.pdbx_strand_id
1 'polypeptide(L)'
;MGGGSSGILMMVFWVIMLCHCLPQYLNLNPYAVAVTATEESEEEFQQLRRAVDVKGGPDSIVWVVQLSDLHFSVHHPDRAVDFKNFVGPALSFINPSLVFITGDLTDGKSKDLLTMKQNEDEWLEYHNVMEDVIKRSRLDKTLFFDLRGNHDNFGVPQLGGSFDFFSKYSISGQLGRRRNVNSVTLQTGDRKHLFVGVDTTMSVGLRGPTNLFGHPTDQLLAELDTHLSQWDSRSQEPLSKISFGHFPLSFSVTSNSGKSLKDIFLNHSISAYICGHLHSRFGRNLKRRHQLSRHFLSLHKFFQLNVHQPYFHSAVNCSTEAPAAKEFWEWEMGDWRRSRAMRILAIDRGHVSYVDIDFKSGTKKTIILPTFPLDSRFMSTSSSHHEYECHDMVPLSYGTVRALVFSVSPIVSVTTKIYDSRPGFLNLVFEAPMQMIGDNTSRGDLYVAPWNHRAFEDPVPSRYWLQIEATEFMGRSILSDLRPFSVNGLTTMTSWTWKEFVVMGCQWDALYYPMLWCAVYFILSILLIPKAILTFSVRHFTYKNKGFVNAVGLVFQELCRLPVAWFGFLGYLFYLILFPWFTGQVFTDGKDKGYMTYMGWVVKSFNQKGKHEYVGSPDVMVVVLPHLVFVVFPALFLTAALATEKQISREHFLSVTGKKEDDYGPEEKRSLWYDYSGNRRSNSGVGNRWIRNVLLVLCFAVCWKHFMNCRTLIKAYDMNPILHFPGYSLTIPLLLAYTAYKTRSV
;
A
#
# COMPACT_ATOMS: atom_id res chain seq x y z
N MET A 1 -2.57 -17.40 0.22
CA MET A 1 -1.51 -17.13 -0.79
C MET A 1 -0.55 -16.10 -0.24
N GLY A 2 0.69 -16.45 0.11
CA GLY A 2 1.52 -15.53 0.88
C GLY A 2 3.05 -15.64 0.79
N GLY A 3 3.60 -16.48 -0.08
CA GLY A 3 5.05 -16.59 -0.26
C GLY A 3 5.58 -16.08 -1.61
N GLY A 4 4.69 -15.76 -2.58
CA GLY A 4 5.11 -15.45 -3.95
C GLY A 4 5.68 -14.05 -4.16
N SER A 5 5.20 -13.03 -3.44
CA SER A 5 5.47 -11.62 -3.74
C SER A 5 6.89 -11.14 -3.40
N SER A 6 7.64 -11.86 -2.55
CA SER A 6 8.99 -11.46 -2.12
C SER A 6 10.05 -11.67 -3.22
N GLY A 7 9.89 -12.71 -4.05
CA GLY A 7 10.82 -12.97 -5.16
C GLY A 7 10.57 -12.05 -6.37
N ILE A 8 9.33 -11.58 -6.53
CA ILE A 8 8.89 -10.69 -7.62
C ILE A 8 9.62 -9.36 -7.55
N LEU A 9 9.76 -8.81 -6.34
CA LEU A 9 10.28 -7.47 -6.20
C LEU A 9 11.79 -7.40 -6.19
N MET A 10 12.50 -8.40 -5.66
CA MET A 10 13.96 -8.45 -5.78
C MET A 10 14.38 -8.53 -7.25
N MET A 11 13.71 -9.36 -8.06
CA MET A 11 14.07 -9.50 -9.47
C MET A 11 13.75 -8.23 -10.27
N VAL A 12 12.63 -7.57 -9.98
CA VAL A 12 12.28 -6.25 -10.53
C VAL A 12 13.27 -5.16 -10.08
N PHE A 13 13.71 -5.17 -8.82
CA PHE A 13 14.68 -4.20 -8.30
C PHE A 13 16.05 -4.35 -8.99
N TRP A 14 16.47 -5.59 -9.28
CA TRP A 14 17.67 -5.86 -10.09
C TRP A 14 17.51 -5.42 -11.55
N VAL A 15 16.34 -5.58 -12.16
CA VAL A 15 16.05 -5.10 -13.53
C VAL A 15 16.03 -3.57 -13.59
N ILE A 16 15.45 -2.89 -12.59
CA ILE A 16 15.44 -1.42 -12.49
C ILE A 16 16.87 -0.87 -12.31
N MET A 17 17.68 -1.52 -11.46
CA MET A 17 19.09 -1.15 -11.26
C MET A 17 19.94 -1.38 -12.52
N LEU A 18 19.68 -2.44 -13.29
CA LEU A 18 20.38 -2.72 -14.55
C LEU A 18 19.98 -1.76 -15.69
N CYS A 19 18.77 -1.21 -15.67
CA CYS A 19 18.27 -0.29 -16.70
C CYS A 19 18.65 1.19 -16.49
N HIS A 20 19.28 1.55 -15.36
CA HIS A 20 19.71 2.92 -15.08
C HIS A 20 20.99 3.40 -15.82
N CYS A 21 21.51 2.61 -16.77
CA CYS A 21 22.63 3.03 -17.62
C CYS A 21 22.25 3.62 -19.00
N LEU A 22 20.98 3.93 -19.28
CA LEU A 22 20.61 4.70 -20.47
C LEU A 22 19.78 5.94 -20.11
N PRO A 23 20.24 7.17 -20.46
CA PRO A 23 19.40 8.34 -20.37
C PRO A 23 18.52 8.39 -21.62
N GLN A 24 17.21 8.54 -21.48
CA GLN A 24 16.43 9.21 -22.51
C GLN A 24 15.11 9.81 -22.00
N TYR A 25 15.04 11.11 -22.26
CA TYR A 25 13.90 12.00 -22.25
C TYR A 25 12.79 11.50 -23.18
N LEU A 26 11.53 11.74 -22.78
CA LEU A 26 10.46 12.30 -23.62
C LEU A 26 9.25 12.58 -22.72
N ASN A 27 9.10 13.84 -22.32
CA ASN A 27 7.87 14.37 -21.72
C ASN A 27 6.97 14.84 -22.86
N LEU A 28 5.78 14.23 -22.99
CA LEU A 28 4.68 14.77 -23.79
C LEU A 28 3.41 14.68 -22.94
N ASN A 29 3.15 15.74 -22.17
CA ASN A 29 1.84 16.01 -21.57
C ASN A 29 1.14 17.06 -22.45
N PRO A 30 -0.02 16.75 -23.04
CA PRO A 30 -0.94 17.81 -23.45
C PRO A 30 -2.17 17.84 -22.52
N TYR A 31 -2.67 19.07 -22.35
CA TYR A 31 -3.93 19.48 -21.74
C TYR A 31 -3.91 19.80 -20.23
N ALA A 32 -3.55 21.06 -19.94
CA ALA A 32 -4.06 21.77 -18.77
C ALA A 32 -5.52 22.15 -19.03
N VAL A 33 -6.43 21.60 -18.24
CA VAL A 33 -7.82 22.08 -18.16
C VAL A 33 -7.87 23.07 -17.00
N ALA A 34 -8.31 24.28 -17.29
CA ALA A 34 -8.56 25.29 -16.27
C ALA A 34 -9.69 24.81 -15.34
N VAL A 35 -9.39 24.69 -14.05
CA VAL A 35 -10.38 24.41 -13.01
C VAL A 35 -11.10 25.72 -12.71
N THR A 36 -12.38 25.78 -13.10
CA THR A 36 -13.31 26.79 -12.61
C THR A 36 -13.54 26.54 -11.12
N ALA A 37 -13.14 27.49 -10.28
CA ALA A 37 -13.50 27.50 -8.87
C ALA A 37 -15.03 27.52 -8.77
N THR A 38 -15.60 26.52 -8.11
CA THR A 38 -16.99 26.53 -7.71
C THR A 38 -17.15 27.59 -6.63
N GLU A 39 -17.97 28.60 -6.89
CA GLU A 39 -18.41 29.56 -5.87
C GLU A 39 -19.25 28.80 -4.84
N GLU A 40 -18.62 28.39 -3.74
CA GLU A 40 -19.33 27.84 -2.58
C GLU A 40 -20.13 28.94 -1.90
N SER A 41 -21.36 28.64 -1.49
CA SER A 41 -22.25 29.61 -0.87
C SER A 41 -21.76 30.03 0.52
N GLU A 42 -22.00 31.28 0.92
CA GLU A 42 -21.55 31.81 2.22
C GLU A 42 -22.17 31.05 3.41
N GLU A 43 -23.35 30.45 3.22
CA GLU A 43 -24.00 29.55 4.20
C GLU A 43 -23.25 28.23 4.39
N GLU A 44 -22.75 27.60 3.31
CA GLU A 44 -21.93 26.38 3.41
C GLU A 44 -20.62 26.66 4.15
N PHE A 45 -20.01 27.81 3.90
CA PHE A 45 -18.78 28.22 4.58
C PHE A 45 -19.00 28.50 6.07
N GLN A 46 -20.18 29.00 6.47
CA GLN A 46 -20.54 29.15 7.88
C GLN A 46 -20.75 27.79 8.57
N GLN A 47 -21.38 26.83 7.88
CA GLN A 47 -21.58 25.49 8.40
C GLN A 47 -20.26 24.72 8.58
N LEU A 48 -19.32 24.90 7.64
CA LEU A 48 -17.95 24.37 7.68
C LEU A 48 -17.15 24.87 8.89
N ARG A 49 -17.43 26.11 9.32
CA ARG A 49 -16.74 26.81 10.42
C ARG A 49 -17.37 26.61 11.79
N ARG A 50 -18.23 25.60 11.96
CA ARG A 50 -18.77 25.26 13.29
C ARG A 50 -17.72 24.53 14.13
N ALA A 51 -17.37 25.09 15.28
CA ALA A 51 -16.55 24.43 16.28
C ALA A 51 -17.43 23.80 17.37
N VAL A 52 -17.01 22.64 17.88
CA VAL A 52 -17.66 21.93 18.98
C VAL A 52 -16.80 22.05 20.23
N ASP A 53 -17.37 22.63 21.29
CA ASP A 53 -16.68 22.75 22.58
C ASP A 53 -16.46 21.38 23.20
N VAL A 54 -15.20 21.06 23.50
CA VAL A 54 -14.83 19.83 24.19
C VAL A 54 -15.08 20.01 25.68
N LYS A 55 -16.18 19.43 26.18
CA LYS A 55 -16.52 19.45 27.60
C LYS A 55 -15.68 18.43 28.39
N GLY A 56 -15.12 18.87 29.52
CA GLY A 56 -14.54 17.98 30.53
C GLY A 56 -13.15 17.41 30.24
N GLY A 57 -12.40 17.91 29.25
CA GLY A 57 -10.99 17.51 29.09
C GLY A 57 -10.08 18.22 30.11
N PRO A 58 -9.15 17.53 30.80
CA PRO A 58 -8.18 18.20 31.66
C PRO A 58 -7.20 19.02 30.82
N ASP A 59 -6.98 20.29 31.18
CA ASP A 59 -5.90 21.13 30.63
C ASP A 59 -5.90 21.24 29.09
N SER A 60 -7.09 21.34 28.48
CA SER A 60 -7.30 21.48 27.03
C SER A 60 -6.78 20.30 26.17
N ILE A 61 -6.65 19.11 26.73
CA ILE A 61 -6.26 17.92 25.96
C ILE A 61 -7.44 17.34 25.17
N VAL A 62 -7.17 16.95 23.92
CA VAL A 62 -8.12 16.23 23.06
C VAL A 62 -7.57 14.86 22.75
N TRP A 63 -8.40 13.81 22.88
CA TRP A 63 -8.03 12.47 22.44
C TRP A 63 -9.12 11.85 21.57
N VAL A 64 -8.69 11.09 20.57
CA VAL A 64 -9.54 10.44 19.58
C VAL A 64 -9.14 8.98 19.45
N VAL A 65 -10.10 8.13 19.09
CA VAL A 65 -9.85 6.71 18.80
C VAL A 65 -9.87 6.49 17.29
N GLN A 66 -8.93 5.70 16.77
CA GLN A 66 -8.90 5.26 15.38
C GLN A 66 -9.00 3.73 15.31
N LEU A 67 -9.83 3.25 14.40
CA LEU A 67 -10.02 1.85 13.99
C LEU A 67 -9.92 1.79 12.46
N SER A 68 -9.48 0.65 11.92
CA SER A 68 -9.36 0.47 10.47
C SER A 68 -9.44 -1.01 10.08
N ASP A 69 -9.77 -1.26 8.82
CA ASP A 69 -9.68 -2.58 8.19
C ASP A 69 -10.44 -3.64 9.01
N LEU A 70 -11.71 -3.34 9.25
CA LEU A 70 -12.66 -4.16 10.02
C LEU A 70 -12.92 -5.49 9.31
N HIS A 71 -13.17 -5.39 8.00
CA HIS A 71 -13.53 -6.50 7.13
C HIS A 71 -14.57 -7.43 7.76
N PHE A 72 -15.69 -6.87 8.22
CA PHE A 72 -16.79 -7.72 8.67
C PHE A 72 -17.26 -8.61 7.53
N SER A 73 -17.53 -9.86 7.86
CA SER A 73 -17.77 -10.87 6.85
C SER A 73 -18.67 -11.98 7.36
N VAL A 74 -19.63 -12.35 6.52
CA VAL A 74 -20.46 -13.56 6.69
C VAL A 74 -19.62 -14.84 6.78
N HIS A 75 -18.37 -14.82 6.29
CA HIS A 75 -17.45 -15.95 6.34
C HIS A 75 -16.53 -15.94 7.58
N HIS A 76 -16.47 -14.81 8.29
CA HIS A 76 -15.63 -14.58 9.47
C HIS A 76 -16.38 -13.75 10.54
N PRO A 77 -17.47 -14.31 11.10
CA PRO A 77 -18.32 -13.59 12.05
C PRO A 77 -17.60 -13.25 13.36
N ASP A 78 -16.48 -13.92 13.66
CA ASP A 78 -15.61 -13.61 14.80
C ASP A 78 -15.16 -12.15 14.81
N ARG A 79 -14.93 -11.55 13.63
CA ARG A 79 -14.47 -10.16 13.52
C ARG A 79 -15.47 -9.17 14.10
N ALA A 80 -16.75 -9.35 13.75
CA ALA A 80 -17.87 -8.54 14.23
C ALA A 80 -18.18 -8.80 15.70
N VAL A 81 -18.18 -10.08 16.11
CA VAL A 81 -18.44 -10.49 17.50
C VAL A 81 -17.37 -9.92 18.45
N ASP A 82 -16.09 -10.04 18.10
CA ASP A 82 -15.00 -9.46 18.88
C ASP A 82 -15.12 -7.93 18.94
N PHE A 83 -15.50 -7.29 17.82
CA PHE A 83 -15.59 -5.83 17.73
C PHE A 83 -16.59 -5.27 18.73
N LYS A 84 -17.82 -5.79 18.74
CA LYS A 84 -18.84 -5.34 19.71
C LYS A 84 -18.46 -5.65 21.16
N ASN A 85 -17.77 -6.77 21.39
CA ASN A 85 -17.40 -7.21 22.73
C ASN A 85 -16.25 -6.40 23.33
N PHE A 86 -15.31 -5.92 22.50
CA PHE A 86 -14.12 -5.20 22.97
C PHE A 86 -14.22 -3.69 22.78
N VAL A 87 -14.67 -3.23 21.62
CA VAL A 87 -14.63 -1.81 21.26
C VAL A 87 -15.68 -1.01 22.04
N GLY A 88 -16.92 -1.49 22.13
CA GLY A 88 -17.98 -0.81 22.88
C GLY A 88 -17.59 -0.52 24.34
N PRO A 89 -17.19 -1.55 25.13
CA PRO A 89 -16.71 -1.34 26.49
C PRO A 89 -15.44 -0.50 26.57
N ALA A 90 -14.48 -0.66 25.65
CA ALA A 90 -13.26 0.13 25.64
C ALA A 90 -13.56 1.63 25.45
N LEU A 91 -14.39 1.97 24.47
CA LEU A 91 -14.82 3.34 24.23
C LEU A 91 -15.57 3.94 25.43
N SER A 92 -16.29 3.13 26.22
CA SER A 92 -17.00 3.62 27.40
C SER A 92 -16.08 4.16 28.49
N PHE A 93 -14.92 3.55 28.73
CA PHE A 93 -13.98 4.03 29.77
C PHE A 93 -12.88 4.93 29.20
N ILE A 94 -12.58 4.86 27.90
CA ILE A 94 -11.69 5.82 27.22
C ILE A 94 -12.41 7.17 27.04
N ASN A 95 -13.72 7.14 26.77
CA ASN A 95 -14.58 8.30 26.54
C ASN A 95 -13.95 9.34 25.58
N PRO A 96 -13.62 8.96 24.33
CA PRO A 96 -12.89 9.81 23.37
C PRO A 96 -13.72 10.94 22.79
N SER A 97 -13.05 11.98 22.29
CA SER A 97 -13.70 13.16 21.68
C SER A 97 -14.30 12.83 20.33
N LEU A 98 -13.64 11.95 19.57
CA LEU A 98 -14.07 11.47 18.27
C LEU A 98 -13.63 10.01 18.10
N VAL A 99 -14.35 9.28 17.26
CA VAL A 99 -14.01 7.91 16.84
C VAL A 99 -13.93 7.87 15.32
N PHE A 100 -12.75 7.59 14.78
CA PHE A 100 -12.49 7.44 13.35
C PHE A 100 -12.45 5.97 12.95
N ILE A 101 -13.13 5.62 11.86
CA ILE A 101 -13.09 4.29 11.25
C ILE A 101 -12.61 4.47 9.80
N THR A 102 -11.32 4.22 9.57
CA THR A 102 -10.59 4.63 8.35
C THR A 102 -10.69 3.62 7.21
N GLY A 103 -11.88 3.06 6.98
CA GLY A 103 -12.19 2.25 5.79
C GLY A 103 -12.01 0.75 5.95
N ASP A 104 -12.38 0.04 4.88
CA ASP A 104 -12.52 -1.41 4.78
C ASP A 104 -13.43 -1.95 5.89
N LEU A 105 -14.64 -1.39 5.94
CA LEU A 105 -15.69 -1.71 6.90
C LEU A 105 -16.21 -3.15 6.70
N THR A 106 -16.37 -3.54 5.44
CA THR A 106 -16.84 -4.88 5.02
C THR A 106 -15.77 -5.64 4.23
N ASP A 107 -15.85 -6.98 4.15
CA ASP A 107 -14.85 -7.78 3.43
C ASP A 107 -15.15 -7.87 1.93
N GLY A 108 -16.41 -7.86 1.50
CA GLY A 108 -16.78 -7.86 0.08
C GLY A 108 -16.17 -9.01 -0.72
N LYS A 109 -15.83 -10.12 -0.05
CA LYS A 109 -15.08 -11.26 -0.60
C LYS A 109 -15.88 -12.53 -0.45
N SER A 110 -16.03 -13.24 -1.56
CA SER A 110 -16.56 -14.61 -1.59
C SER A 110 -15.67 -15.57 -0.78
N LYS A 111 -16.26 -16.68 -0.32
CA LYS A 111 -15.58 -17.73 0.48
C LYS A 111 -14.29 -18.27 -0.15
N ASP A 112 -14.23 -18.38 -1.48
CA ASP A 112 -13.03 -18.85 -2.19
C ASP A 112 -12.02 -17.73 -2.50
N LEU A 113 -12.36 -16.48 -2.13
CA LEU A 113 -11.59 -15.26 -2.32
C LEU A 113 -11.38 -14.86 -3.80
N LEU A 114 -12.12 -15.46 -4.72
CA LEU A 114 -11.93 -15.25 -6.16
C LEU A 114 -12.88 -14.20 -6.74
N THR A 115 -14.03 -13.96 -6.10
CA THR A 115 -14.97 -12.88 -6.46
C THR A 115 -14.98 -11.82 -5.36
N MET A 116 -14.83 -10.56 -5.77
CA MET A 116 -14.82 -9.39 -4.87
C MET A 116 -15.88 -8.38 -5.34
N LYS A 117 -16.94 -8.21 -4.56
CA LYS A 117 -18.10 -7.34 -4.84
C LYS A 117 -18.84 -7.03 -3.53
N GLN A 118 -19.70 -6.02 -3.55
CA GLN A 118 -20.56 -5.69 -2.41
C GLN A 118 -21.41 -6.89 -1.95
N ASN A 119 -21.54 -7.06 -0.63
CA ASN A 119 -22.40 -8.02 0.03
C ASN A 119 -23.27 -7.32 1.09
N GLU A 120 -24.58 -7.22 0.84
CA GLU A 120 -25.49 -6.48 1.71
C GLU A 120 -25.58 -7.05 3.13
N ASP A 121 -25.44 -8.38 3.29
CA ASP A 121 -25.48 -9.02 4.61
C ASP A 121 -24.32 -8.54 5.51
N GLU A 122 -23.13 -8.31 4.93
CA GLU A 122 -21.98 -7.77 5.66
C GLU A 122 -22.20 -6.31 6.08
N TRP A 123 -22.91 -5.54 5.26
CA TRP A 123 -23.28 -4.15 5.59
C TRP A 123 -24.36 -4.07 6.67
N LEU A 124 -25.34 -4.98 6.62
CA LEU A 124 -26.34 -5.11 7.69
C LEU A 124 -25.67 -5.53 9.01
N GLU A 125 -24.71 -6.46 8.96
CA GLU A 125 -23.88 -6.81 10.12
C GLU A 125 -23.12 -5.60 10.66
N TYR A 126 -22.43 -4.84 9.80
CA TYR A 126 -21.74 -3.60 10.18
C TYR A 126 -22.68 -2.61 10.86
N HIS A 127 -23.82 -2.31 10.25
CA HIS A 127 -24.79 -1.38 10.82
C HIS A 127 -25.23 -1.81 12.23
N ASN A 128 -25.63 -3.07 12.39
CA ASN A 128 -26.11 -3.60 13.67
C ASN A 128 -25.01 -3.63 14.74
N VAL A 129 -23.78 -3.99 14.37
CA VAL A 129 -22.62 -3.99 15.27
C VAL A 129 -22.31 -2.57 15.74
N MET A 130 -22.33 -1.60 14.83
CA MET A 130 -22.07 -0.21 15.20
C MET A 130 -23.14 0.38 16.11
N GLU A 131 -24.43 0.07 15.91
CA GLU A 131 -25.50 0.46 16.84
C GLU A 131 -25.26 -0.11 18.25
N ASP A 132 -24.84 -1.37 18.37
CA ASP A 132 -24.50 -1.97 19.68
C ASP A 132 -23.26 -1.31 20.30
N VAL A 133 -22.23 -1.01 19.51
CA VAL A 133 -21.02 -0.30 19.97
C VAL A 133 -21.35 1.12 20.46
N ILE A 134 -22.16 1.87 19.72
CA ILE A 134 -22.62 3.21 20.12
C ILE A 134 -23.40 3.12 21.44
N LYS A 135 -24.34 2.17 21.54
CA LYS A 135 -25.11 1.96 22.78
C LYS A 135 -24.24 1.58 23.97
N ARG A 136 -23.29 0.66 23.80
CA ARG A 136 -22.41 0.17 24.88
C ARG A 136 -21.35 1.19 25.30
N SER A 137 -20.86 1.98 24.35
CA SER A 137 -19.89 3.05 24.60
C SER A 137 -20.53 4.26 25.30
N ARG A 138 -21.85 4.42 25.18
CA ARG A 138 -22.60 5.59 25.68
C ARG A 138 -22.15 6.91 25.05
N LEU A 139 -21.50 6.84 23.89
CA LEU A 139 -21.09 7.99 23.11
C LEU A 139 -22.22 8.40 22.17
N ASP A 140 -22.30 9.69 21.87
CA ASP A 140 -23.21 10.20 20.85
C ASP A 140 -22.77 9.70 19.46
N LYS A 141 -23.73 9.22 18.66
CA LYS A 141 -23.50 8.72 17.30
C LYS A 141 -22.80 9.75 16.40
N THR A 142 -23.02 11.04 16.64
CA THR A 142 -22.39 12.15 15.89
C THR A 142 -20.88 12.24 16.06
N LEU A 143 -20.30 11.60 17.08
CA LEU A 143 -18.85 11.56 17.33
C LEU A 143 -18.11 10.52 16.49
N PHE A 144 -18.83 9.61 15.84
CA PHE A 144 -18.25 8.55 15.01
C PHE A 144 -18.15 9.01 13.56
N PHE A 145 -17.00 8.82 12.93
CA PHE A 145 -16.72 9.18 11.54
C PHE A 145 -16.16 7.95 10.83
N ASP A 146 -16.97 7.32 9.97
CA ASP A 146 -16.50 6.27 9.07
C ASP A 146 -16.34 6.80 7.64
N LEU A 147 -15.41 6.21 6.90
CA LEU A 147 -15.19 6.48 5.48
C LEU A 147 -14.99 5.16 4.73
N ARG A 148 -15.05 5.20 3.40
CA ARG A 148 -14.86 4.01 2.56
C ARG A 148 -13.40 3.60 2.49
N GLY A 149 -13.16 2.30 2.49
CA GLY A 149 -11.95 1.71 1.93
C GLY A 149 -12.19 1.12 0.55
N ASN A 150 -11.16 0.48 -0.03
CA ASN A 150 -11.29 -0.11 -1.36
C ASN A 150 -12.28 -1.29 -1.38
N HIS A 151 -12.45 -2.00 -0.27
CA HIS A 151 -13.42 -3.09 -0.15
C HIS A 151 -14.86 -2.59 -0.15
N ASP A 152 -15.09 -1.43 0.48
CA ASP A 152 -16.41 -0.83 0.59
C ASP A 152 -16.92 -0.26 -0.74
N ASN A 153 -16.05 -0.23 -1.75
CA ASN A 153 -16.35 0.24 -3.10
C ASN A 153 -16.22 -0.87 -4.16
N PHE A 154 -16.08 -2.15 -3.81
CA PHE A 154 -15.96 -3.20 -4.84
C PHE A 154 -17.20 -3.35 -5.71
N GLY A 155 -17.05 -3.11 -7.01
CA GLY A 155 -18.09 -3.31 -8.01
C GLY A 155 -19.26 -2.31 -7.90
N VAL A 156 -19.08 -1.17 -7.24
CA VAL A 156 -20.11 -0.12 -7.11
C VAL A 156 -20.12 0.72 -8.39
N PRO A 157 -21.17 0.69 -9.22
CA PRO A 157 -21.18 1.40 -10.50
C PRO A 157 -21.28 2.93 -10.35
N GLN A 158 -21.91 3.40 -9.27
CA GLN A 158 -22.15 4.82 -9.03
C GLN A 158 -22.33 5.07 -7.54
N LEU A 159 -21.61 6.06 -7.00
CA LEU A 159 -21.82 6.55 -5.63
C LEU A 159 -23.22 7.17 -5.47
N GLY A 160 -23.87 6.90 -4.34
CA GLY A 160 -25.28 7.22 -4.07
C GLY A 160 -26.29 6.31 -4.79
N GLY A 161 -25.83 5.39 -5.63
CA GLY A 161 -26.67 4.42 -6.32
C GLY A 161 -27.18 3.28 -5.43
N SER A 162 -27.97 2.38 -6.01
CA SER A 162 -28.59 1.25 -5.28
C SER A 162 -27.59 0.25 -4.67
N PHE A 163 -26.38 0.16 -5.23
CA PHE A 163 -25.30 -0.70 -4.74
C PHE A 163 -24.27 0.03 -3.87
N ASP A 164 -24.44 1.34 -3.63
CA ASP A 164 -23.60 2.08 -2.70
C ASP A 164 -24.11 1.89 -1.26
N PHE A 165 -23.74 0.75 -0.71
CA PHE A 165 -24.16 0.35 0.63
C PHE A 165 -23.51 1.17 1.74
N PHE A 166 -22.35 1.78 1.50
CA PHE A 166 -21.79 2.77 2.42
C PHE A 166 -22.79 3.90 2.66
N SER A 167 -23.29 4.55 1.60
CA SER A 167 -24.26 5.65 1.75
C SER A 167 -25.55 5.24 2.46
N LYS A 168 -25.92 3.95 2.40
CA LYS A 168 -27.15 3.40 3.01
C LYS A 168 -26.97 2.99 4.47
N TYR A 169 -25.84 2.35 4.81
CA TYR A 169 -25.66 1.65 6.09
C TYR A 169 -24.57 2.23 6.98
N SER A 170 -23.65 3.03 6.45
CA SER A 170 -22.56 3.62 7.24
C SER A 170 -23.07 4.70 8.20
N ILE A 171 -22.32 4.96 9.27
CA ILE A 171 -22.67 5.99 10.25
C ILE A 171 -22.63 7.37 9.59
N SER A 172 -21.62 7.64 8.76
CA SER A 172 -21.53 8.87 7.96
C SER A 172 -22.69 9.00 6.98
N GLY A 173 -23.05 7.92 6.27
CA GLY A 173 -24.20 7.90 5.36
C GLY A 173 -25.53 8.22 6.07
N GLN A 174 -25.74 7.61 7.24
CA GLN A 174 -26.94 7.82 8.07
C GLN A 174 -27.03 9.23 8.68
N LEU A 175 -25.89 9.85 8.96
CA LEU A 175 -25.81 11.24 9.43
C LEU A 175 -25.75 12.26 8.30
N GLY A 176 -25.91 11.84 7.04
CA GLY A 176 -25.90 12.72 5.88
C GLY A 176 -24.51 13.24 5.46
N ARG A 177 -23.43 12.73 6.05
CA ARG A 177 -22.03 13.03 5.68
C ARG A 177 -21.62 12.23 4.44
N ARG A 178 -22.18 12.60 3.30
CA ARG A 178 -22.03 11.88 2.01
C ARG A 178 -20.95 12.47 1.10
N ARG A 179 -20.38 13.62 1.46
CA ARG A 179 -19.27 14.22 0.73
C ARG A 179 -18.02 13.37 0.89
N ASN A 180 -17.10 13.47 -0.07
CA ASN A 180 -15.82 12.78 0.01
C ASN A 180 -14.86 13.47 0.99
N VAL A 181 -15.03 14.77 1.23
CA VAL A 181 -14.33 15.51 2.29
C VAL A 181 -15.32 15.90 3.37
N ASN A 182 -15.02 15.54 4.63
CA ASN A 182 -15.79 15.97 5.79
C ASN A 182 -14.83 16.47 6.86
N SER A 183 -15.14 17.60 7.50
CA SER A 183 -14.33 18.12 8.59
C SER A 183 -15.14 18.28 9.88
N VAL A 184 -14.42 18.24 11.00
CA VAL A 184 -14.94 18.60 12.32
C VAL A 184 -13.87 19.40 13.05
N THR A 185 -14.29 20.52 13.65
CA THR A 185 -13.41 21.32 14.50
C THR A 185 -13.83 21.13 15.95
N LEU A 186 -12.89 20.71 16.78
CA LEU A 186 -13.03 20.72 18.22
C LEU A 186 -12.37 21.98 18.78
N GLN A 187 -13.02 22.65 19.72
CA GLN A 187 -12.46 23.80 20.42
C GLN A 187 -12.27 23.48 21.90
N THR A 188 -11.11 23.86 22.39
CA THR A 188 -10.73 23.87 23.80
C THR A 188 -10.52 25.34 24.22
N GLY A 189 -10.38 25.62 25.51
CA GLY A 189 -10.35 27.00 26.01
C GLY A 189 -9.24 27.88 25.41
N ASP A 190 -8.17 27.28 24.88
CA ASP A 190 -7.00 27.97 24.32
C ASP A 190 -6.61 27.50 22.90
N ARG A 191 -7.37 26.60 22.27
CA ARG A 191 -6.96 25.98 21.00
C ARG A 191 -8.09 25.37 20.18
N LYS A 192 -7.92 25.40 18.85
CA LYS A 192 -8.73 24.63 17.90
C LYS A 192 -7.99 23.41 17.36
N HIS A 193 -8.75 22.33 17.16
CA HIS A 193 -8.28 21.08 16.58
C HIS A 193 -9.18 20.73 15.39
N LEU A 194 -8.63 20.88 14.19
CA LEU A 194 -9.31 20.57 12.94
C LEU A 194 -8.97 19.14 12.51
N PHE A 195 -10.00 18.32 12.31
CA PHE A 195 -9.90 17.00 11.74
C PHE A 195 -10.57 16.99 10.37
N VAL A 196 -9.87 16.51 9.34
CA VAL A 196 -10.39 16.44 7.97
C VAL A 196 -10.29 15.01 7.44
N GLY A 197 -11.44 14.39 7.21
CA GLY A 197 -11.56 13.06 6.61
C GLY A 197 -11.64 13.15 5.10
N VAL A 198 -10.91 12.29 4.39
CA VAL A 198 -10.88 12.23 2.93
C VAL A 198 -11.14 10.80 2.42
N ASP A 199 -12.21 10.64 1.64
CA ASP A 199 -12.54 9.44 0.86
C ASP A 199 -11.95 9.61 -0.55
N THR A 200 -10.88 8.87 -0.83
CA THR A 200 -10.21 8.87 -2.13
C THR A 200 -10.56 7.63 -2.94
N THR A 201 -11.62 6.89 -2.60
CA THR A 201 -12.06 5.77 -3.44
C THR A 201 -12.48 6.26 -4.83
N MET A 202 -12.34 5.38 -5.83
CA MET A 202 -12.75 5.70 -7.20
C MET A 202 -14.23 6.07 -7.28
N SER A 203 -14.58 7.04 -8.13
CA SER A 203 -15.98 7.41 -8.41
C SER A 203 -16.81 6.24 -8.95
N VAL A 204 -16.17 5.31 -9.64
CA VAL A 204 -16.71 4.01 -10.03
C VAL A 204 -15.86 2.90 -9.41
N GLY A 205 -16.49 2.09 -8.59
CA GLY A 205 -15.86 1.01 -7.87
C GLY A 205 -15.67 -0.23 -8.74
N LEU A 206 -14.42 -0.62 -9.02
CA LEU A 206 -14.13 -1.82 -9.81
C LEU A 206 -14.24 -3.07 -8.92
N ARG A 207 -14.66 -4.21 -9.49
CA ARG A 207 -14.42 -5.49 -8.83
C ARG A 207 -12.92 -5.73 -8.67
N GLY A 208 -12.54 -6.35 -7.56
CA GLY A 208 -11.17 -6.81 -7.35
C GLY A 208 -10.75 -7.85 -8.40
N PRO A 209 -9.43 -8.02 -8.67
CA PRO A 209 -8.31 -7.49 -7.88
C PRO A 209 -7.86 -6.06 -8.24
N THR A 210 -8.50 -5.36 -9.20
CA THR A 210 -8.02 -4.07 -9.73
C THR A 210 -8.71 -2.86 -9.09
N ASN A 211 -8.91 -2.88 -7.77
CA ASN A 211 -9.47 -1.77 -6.98
C ASN A 211 -8.68 -1.70 -5.66
N LEU A 212 -7.49 -1.14 -5.74
CA LEU A 212 -6.41 -1.18 -4.75
C LEU A 212 -5.91 0.21 -4.36
N PHE A 213 -5.92 1.18 -5.28
CA PHE A 213 -5.39 2.52 -5.06
C PHE A 213 -6.48 3.52 -4.68
N GLY A 214 -6.09 4.58 -3.98
CA GLY A 214 -6.87 5.81 -3.87
C GLY A 214 -6.70 6.66 -5.13
N HIS A 215 -7.80 7.22 -5.64
CA HIS A 215 -7.91 8.02 -6.86
C HIS A 215 -8.44 9.43 -6.58
N PRO A 216 -7.62 10.29 -5.94
CA PRO A 216 -8.03 11.67 -5.69
C PRO A 216 -8.20 12.45 -7.01
N THR A 217 -9.35 13.09 -7.18
CA THR A 217 -9.61 13.98 -8.31
C THR A 217 -9.12 15.40 -8.01
N ASP A 218 -8.92 16.23 -9.04
CA ASP A 218 -8.57 17.65 -8.84
C ASP A 218 -9.61 18.39 -8.01
N GLN A 219 -10.89 18.06 -8.20
CA GLN A 219 -12.00 18.60 -7.40
C GLN A 219 -11.86 18.19 -5.93
N LEU A 220 -11.63 16.90 -5.65
CA LEU A 220 -11.44 16.41 -4.28
C LEU A 220 -10.26 17.11 -3.58
N LEU A 221 -9.15 17.30 -4.30
CA LEU A 221 -7.97 17.99 -3.76
C LEU A 221 -8.24 19.48 -3.50
N ALA A 222 -9.06 20.13 -4.33
CA ALA A 222 -9.48 21.51 -4.09
C ALA A 222 -10.41 21.62 -2.87
N GLU A 223 -11.40 20.71 -2.74
CA GLU A 223 -12.27 20.64 -1.56
C GLU A 223 -11.44 20.40 -0.28
N LEU A 224 -10.47 19.48 -0.33
CA LEU A 224 -9.55 19.22 0.78
C LEU A 224 -8.74 20.46 1.17
N ASP A 225 -8.24 21.23 0.19
CA ASP A 225 -7.53 22.47 0.42
C ASP A 225 -8.42 23.54 1.09
N THR A 226 -9.68 23.66 0.65
CA THR A 226 -10.68 24.54 1.27
C THR A 226 -10.97 24.15 2.72
N HIS A 227 -11.22 22.86 2.99
CA HIS A 227 -11.49 22.38 4.35
C HIS A 227 -10.27 22.58 5.27
N LEU A 228 -9.05 22.39 4.78
CA LEU A 228 -7.84 22.58 5.58
C LEU A 228 -7.51 24.06 5.83
N SER A 229 -7.89 24.96 4.91
CA SER A 229 -7.68 26.41 5.04
C SER A 229 -8.79 27.14 5.80
N GLN A 230 -9.86 26.45 6.20
CA GLN A 230 -11.10 27.06 6.70
C GLN A 230 -10.93 28.04 7.89
N TRP A 231 -9.82 27.91 8.64
CA TRP A 231 -9.49 28.72 9.82
C TRP A 231 -8.25 29.63 9.67
N ASP A 232 -7.51 29.55 8.56
CA ASP A 232 -6.17 30.15 8.42
C ASP A 232 -6.19 31.69 8.47
N SER A 233 -7.27 32.33 8.03
CA SER A 233 -7.38 33.79 7.93
C SER A 233 -8.03 34.47 9.15
N ARG A 234 -8.54 33.71 10.13
CA ARG A 234 -9.38 34.27 11.21
C ARG A 234 -9.16 33.70 12.62
N SER A 235 -8.39 32.63 12.78
CA SER A 235 -8.14 32.10 14.12
C SER A 235 -7.08 32.93 14.84
N GLN A 236 -7.46 33.60 15.94
CA GLN A 236 -6.49 34.15 16.89
C GLN A 236 -5.89 33.04 17.79
N GLU A 237 -6.60 31.92 17.91
CA GLU A 237 -6.16 30.75 18.67
C GLU A 237 -5.24 29.85 17.81
N PRO A 238 -4.23 29.20 18.42
CA PRO A 238 -3.46 28.15 17.77
C PRO A 238 -4.36 27.07 17.16
N LEU A 239 -3.93 26.49 16.03
CA LEU A 239 -4.69 25.47 15.30
C LEU A 239 -3.83 24.22 15.10
N SER A 240 -4.34 23.07 15.54
CA SER A 240 -3.79 21.76 15.20
C SER A 240 -4.62 21.12 14.09
N LYS A 241 -3.98 20.64 13.01
CA LYS A 241 -4.66 20.00 11.88
C LYS A 241 -4.26 18.53 11.78
N ILE A 242 -5.23 17.62 11.73
CA ILE A 242 -5.02 16.19 11.45
C ILE A 242 -5.92 15.79 10.29
N SER A 243 -5.37 15.05 9.33
CA SER A 243 -6.15 14.44 8.26
C SER A 243 -6.27 12.93 8.47
N PHE A 244 -7.36 12.34 8.01
CA PHE A 244 -7.55 10.89 8.06
C PHE A 244 -8.18 10.36 6.76
N GLY A 245 -7.80 9.17 6.36
CA GLY A 245 -8.23 8.54 5.11
C GLY A 245 -7.94 7.04 5.13
N HIS A 246 -8.32 6.33 4.08
CA HIS A 246 -8.06 4.89 4.02
C HIS A 246 -6.66 4.57 3.48
N PHE A 247 -6.30 5.15 2.34
CA PHE A 247 -5.11 4.78 1.59
C PHE A 247 -3.85 5.50 2.09
N PRO A 248 -2.74 4.78 2.33
CA PRO A 248 -1.42 5.37 2.43
C PRO A 248 -1.04 6.08 1.12
N LEU A 249 -0.17 7.07 1.22
CA LEU A 249 0.23 7.91 0.09
C LEU A 249 1.01 7.14 -0.98
N SER A 250 1.68 6.05 -0.62
CA SER A 250 2.31 5.11 -1.57
C SER A 250 1.29 4.32 -2.40
N PHE A 251 0.04 4.24 -1.95
CA PHE A 251 -1.11 3.61 -2.61
C PHE A 251 -2.18 4.64 -2.99
N SER A 252 -1.80 5.90 -3.19
CA SER A 252 -2.65 6.94 -3.76
C SER A 252 -2.05 7.43 -5.07
N VAL A 253 -2.87 7.59 -6.10
CA VAL A 253 -2.42 8.16 -7.38
C VAL A 253 -2.38 9.68 -7.33
N THR A 254 -1.65 10.26 -8.28
CA THR A 254 -1.75 11.68 -8.62
C THR A 254 -3.02 11.98 -9.38
N SER A 255 -3.58 13.18 -9.19
CA SER A 255 -4.74 13.65 -9.94
C SER A 255 -4.37 13.98 -11.40
N ASN A 256 -5.36 14.33 -12.23
CA ASN A 256 -5.12 14.65 -13.65
C ASN A 256 -4.19 15.87 -13.83
N SER A 257 -4.21 16.84 -12.91
CA SER A 257 -3.28 17.97 -12.91
C SER A 257 -1.87 17.62 -12.38
N GLY A 258 -1.65 16.37 -11.96
CA GLY A 258 -0.39 15.90 -11.38
C GLY A 258 -0.20 16.26 -9.90
N LYS A 259 -1.24 16.77 -9.22
CA LYS A 259 -1.22 17.06 -7.79
C LYS A 259 -1.49 15.79 -6.98
N SER A 260 -0.94 15.73 -5.77
CA SER A 260 -1.16 14.62 -4.83
C SER A 260 -1.71 15.11 -3.49
N LEU A 261 -2.26 14.19 -2.69
CA LEU A 261 -2.63 14.46 -1.29
C LEU A 261 -1.43 14.97 -0.49
N LYS A 262 -0.23 14.43 -0.75
CA LYS A 262 1.02 14.85 -0.11
C LYS A 262 1.27 16.34 -0.31
N ASP A 263 1.00 16.88 -1.50
CA ASP A 263 1.23 18.29 -1.81
C ASP A 263 0.29 19.19 -0.99
N ILE A 264 -0.99 18.79 -0.87
CA ILE A 264 -1.98 19.51 -0.06
C ILE A 264 -1.61 19.45 1.43
N PHE A 265 -1.29 18.26 1.95
CA PHE A 265 -0.91 18.07 3.35
C PHE A 265 0.36 18.84 3.75
N LEU A 266 1.38 18.86 2.88
CA LEU A 266 2.57 19.68 3.08
C LEU A 266 2.24 21.17 3.03
N ASN A 267 1.34 21.60 2.14
CA ASN A 267 0.99 23.01 2.03
C ASN A 267 0.33 23.54 3.32
N HIS A 268 -0.47 22.70 3.97
CA HIS A 268 -1.19 23.02 5.21
C HIS A 268 -0.44 22.69 6.49
N SER A 269 0.77 22.13 6.39
CA SER A 269 1.60 21.71 7.54
C SER A 269 0.80 20.95 8.61
N ILE A 270 0.04 19.94 8.17
CA ILE A 270 -0.75 19.12 9.11
C ILE A 270 0.18 18.38 10.07
N SER A 271 -0.27 18.10 11.29
CA SER A 271 0.55 17.36 12.26
C SER A 271 0.72 15.90 11.81
N ALA A 272 -0.38 15.27 11.40
CA ALA A 272 -0.37 13.89 10.91
C ALA A 272 -1.51 13.60 9.92
N TYR A 273 -1.25 12.67 9.01
CA TYR A 273 -2.23 11.91 8.22
C TYR A 273 -2.30 10.49 8.78
N ILE A 274 -3.48 10.08 9.27
CA ILE A 274 -3.71 8.73 9.82
C ILE A 274 -4.52 7.87 8.85
N CYS A 275 -4.07 6.63 8.62
CA CYS A 275 -4.67 5.75 7.60
C CYS A 275 -4.60 4.26 7.95
N GLY A 276 -5.13 3.42 7.05
CA GLY A 276 -5.16 1.94 7.14
C GLY A 276 -4.66 1.25 5.87
N HIS A 277 -5.39 0.25 5.37
CA HIS A 277 -5.21 -0.45 4.08
C HIS A 277 -4.10 -1.50 3.98
N LEU A 278 -2.92 -1.27 4.58
CA LEU A 278 -1.80 -2.21 4.42
C LEU A 278 -1.90 -3.40 5.37
N HIS A 279 -2.49 -3.20 6.55
CA HIS A 279 -2.56 -4.16 7.64
C HIS A 279 -1.19 -4.42 8.27
N SER A 280 -1.24 -4.94 9.50
CA SER A 280 -0.06 -5.36 10.27
C SER A 280 0.79 -6.47 9.63
N ARG A 281 0.36 -7.06 8.50
CA ARG A 281 1.08 -8.13 7.80
C ARG A 281 2.38 -7.66 7.15
N PHE A 282 2.47 -6.38 6.77
CA PHE A 282 3.68 -5.84 6.14
C PHE A 282 4.73 -5.36 7.14
N GLY A 283 4.34 -5.13 8.39
CA GLY A 283 5.24 -4.72 9.45
C GLY A 283 4.48 -3.98 10.55
N ARG A 284 5.23 -3.54 11.57
CA ARG A 284 4.69 -2.69 12.63
C ARG A 284 5.16 -1.24 12.48
N ASN A 285 6.17 -0.97 11.65
CA ASN A 285 6.74 0.35 11.44
C ASN A 285 6.27 0.98 10.12
N LEU A 286 4.97 0.93 9.87
CA LEU A 286 4.33 1.56 8.71
C LEU A 286 4.06 3.05 8.97
N LYS A 287 5.16 3.78 9.16
CA LYS A 287 5.21 5.21 9.43
C LYS A 287 6.16 5.87 8.45
N ARG A 288 5.81 7.06 7.99
CA ARG A 288 6.63 7.83 7.05
C ARG A 288 6.58 9.31 7.39
N ARG A 289 7.74 9.96 7.47
CA ARG A 289 7.82 11.41 7.59
C ARG A 289 7.94 12.03 6.21
N HIS A 290 7.10 13.02 5.94
CA HIS A 290 7.14 13.81 4.72
C HIS A 290 7.65 15.20 5.04
N GLN A 291 8.60 15.68 4.27
CA GLN A 291 9.16 17.02 4.39
C GLN A 291 9.31 17.62 3.00
N LEU A 292 9.09 18.93 2.89
CA LEU A 292 9.37 19.67 1.67
C LEU A 292 10.89 19.89 1.56
N SER A 293 11.59 19.05 0.80
CA SER A 293 13.00 19.23 0.49
C SER A 293 13.20 20.19 -0.68
N ARG A 294 14.09 21.19 -0.53
CA ARG A 294 14.55 22.07 -1.62
C ARG A 294 15.50 21.36 -2.58
N HIS A 295 16.09 20.23 -2.17
CA HIS A 295 16.93 19.39 -3.01
C HIS A 295 16.11 18.21 -3.53
N PHE A 296 15.37 18.43 -4.61
CA PHE A 296 14.60 17.40 -5.28
C PHE A 296 15.54 16.46 -6.04
N LEU A 297 16.09 15.45 -5.37
CA LEU A 297 16.73 14.34 -6.08
C LEU A 297 15.62 13.60 -6.85
N SER A 298 15.80 13.39 -8.15
CA SER A 298 14.84 12.72 -9.03
C SER A 298 14.40 11.34 -8.49
N LEU A 299 15.25 10.68 -7.71
CA LEU A 299 14.99 9.38 -7.11
C LEU A 299 13.87 9.40 -6.05
N HIS A 300 13.68 10.52 -5.34
CA HIS A 300 12.64 10.66 -4.31
C HIS A 300 11.21 10.65 -4.87
N LYS A 301 11.08 10.88 -6.19
CA LYS A 301 9.80 10.69 -6.90
C LYS A 301 9.37 9.22 -6.93
N PHE A 302 10.31 8.29 -6.89
CA PHE A 302 10.06 6.86 -7.03
C PHE A 302 10.17 6.09 -5.72
N PHE A 303 11.16 6.41 -4.89
CA PHE A 303 11.45 5.67 -3.68
C PHE A 303 11.88 6.58 -2.51
N GLN A 304 11.51 6.16 -1.31
CA GLN A 304 12.12 6.60 -0.06
C GLN A 304 12.66 5.36 0.66
N LEU A 305 13.93 5.37 1.07
CA LEU A 305 14.60 4.17 1.59
C LEU A 305 14.34 3.92 3.08
N ASN A 306 13.98 4.95 3.84
CA ASN A 306 13.80 4.89 5.29
C ASN A 306 12.59 5.73 5.75
N VAL A 307 12.18 5.56 7.00
CA VAL A 307 11.07 6.31 7.63
C VAL A 307 11.24 7.82 7.47
N HIS A 308 12.47 8.30 7.60
CA HIS A 308 12.85 9.71 7.46
C HIS A 308 13.55 9.95 6.13
N GLN A 309 13.37 11.15 5.59
CA GLN A 309 14.26 11.65 4.54
C GLN A 309 15.61 12.07 5.17
N PRO A 310 16.73 11.94 4.44
CA PRO A 310 18.02 12.43 4.93
C PRO A 310 17.91 13.94 5.21
N TYR A 311 17.95 14.30 6.49
CA TYR A 311 17.90 15.69 6.91
C TYR A 311 19.34 16.19 7.08
N PHE A 312 19.67 17.29 6.40
CA PHE A 312 20.87 18.04 6.69
C PHE A 312 20.53 19.04 7.79
N HIS A 313 21.18 18.93 8.94
CA HIS A 313 21.09 19.93 9.99
C HIS A 313 21.58 21.28 9.43
N SER A 314 20.64 22.15 9.09
CA SER A 314 20.92 23.58 8.93
C SER A 314 20.77 24.26 10.29
N ALA A 315 21.59 25.27 10.57
CA ALA A 315 21.42 26.11 11.75
C ALA A 315 19.97 26.60 11.84
N VAL A 316 19.35 26.48 13.02
CA VAL A 316 17.97 26.90 13.23
C VAL A 316 17.91 28.43 13.13
N ASN A 317 17.13 28.92 12.16
CA ASN A 317 16.97 30.35 11.96
C ASN A 317 15.79 30.87 12.79
N CYS A 318 16.06 31.47 13.94
CA CYS A 318 15.05 32.01 14.86
C CYS A 318 14.47 33.37 14.46
N SER A 319 14.59 33.77 13.18
CA SER A 319 13.93 34.98 12.69
C SER A 319 12.42 34.75 12.55
N THR A 320 11.63 35.74 12.99
CA THR A 320 10.16 35.71 12.93
C THR A 320 9.59 35.64 11.51
N GLU A 321 10.40 35.90 10.48
CA GLU A 321 10.05 35.79 9.05
C GLU A 321 10.45 34.45 8.43
N ALA A 322 11.13 33.55 9.17
CA ALA A 322 11.52 32.26 8.63
C ALA A 322 10.29 31.39 8.38
N PRO A 323 10.08 30.87 7.15
CA PRO A 323 8.93 30.02 6.87
C PRO A 323 9.05 28.72 7.66
N ALA A 324 8.01 28.37 8.41
CA ALA A 324 7.92 27.12 9.15
C ALA A 324 8.18 25.91 8.22
N ALA A 325 8.86 24.89 8.74
CA ALA A 325 9.12 23.68 7.99
C ALA A 325 7.80 23.03 7.55
N LYS A 326 7.59 22.90 6.24
CA LYS A 326 6.46 22.17 5.67
C LYS A 326 6.75 20.68 5.79
N GLU A 327 6.13 20.03 6.76
CA GLU A 327 6.27 18.61 7.04
C GLU A 327 5.01 18.04 7.68
N PHE A 328 4.89 16.72 7.66
CA PHE A 328 3.88 15.99 8.41
C PHE A 328 4.27 14.51 8.60
N TRP A 329 3.60 13.85 9.54
CA TRP A 329 3.70 12.41 9.73
C TRP A 329 2.58 11.65 9.03
N GLU A 330 2.91 10.59 8.29
CA GLU A 330 1.96 9.60 7.81
C GLU A 330 2.04 8.36 8.72
N TRP A 331 0.91 7.97 9.33
CA TRP A 331 0.82 6.84 10.25
C TRP A 331 -0.26 5.86 9.81
N GLU A 332 0.16 4.75 9.22
CA GLU A 332 -0.70 3.59 9.02
C GLU A 332 -0.88 2.84 10.36
N MET A 333 -2.09 2.35 10.61
CA MET A 333 -2.43 1.59 11.81
C MET A 333 -2.61 0.10 11.52
N GLY A 334 -2.45 -0.74 12.54
CA GLY A 334 -2.76 -2.16 12.42
C GLY A 334 -4.24 -2.43 12.15
N ASP A 335 -4.54 -3.59 11.59
CA ASP A 335 -5.88 -3.97 11.15
C ASP A 335 -6.72 -4.64 12.24
N TRP A 336 -8.01 -4.33 12.27
CA TRP A 336 -8.94 -5.09 13.12
C TRP A 336 -9.07 -6.55 12.66
N ARG A 337 -9.12 -6.78 11.34
CA ARG A 337 -9.31 -8.09 10.70
C ARG A 337 -8.45 -9.21 11.29
N ARG A 338 -7.18 -8.97 11.58
CA ARG A 338 -6.26 -9.97 12.14
C ARG A 338 -5.69 -9.57 13.49
N SER A 339 -5.34 -8.32 13.70
CA SER A 339 -4.68 -7.90 14.95
C SER A 339 -5.65 -7.40 16.00
N ARG A 340 -6.92 -7.16 15.66
CA ARG A 340 -7.89 -6.51 16.58
C ARG A 340 -7.28 -5.23 17.16
N ALA A 341 -6.64 -4.44 16.29
CA ALA A 341 -5.91 -3.27 16.70
C ALA A 341 -6.84 -2.06 16.85
N MET A 342 -6.51 -1.18 17.79
CA MET A 342 -7.16 0.10 18.02
C MET A 342 -6.11 1.13 18.42
N ARG A 343 -6.16 2.33 17.88
CA ARG A 343 -5.26 3.42 18.25
C ARG A 343 -5.98 4.46 19.08
N ILE A 344 -5.32 4.96 20.12
CA ILE A 344 -5.72 6.20 20.80
C ILE A 344 -4.68 7.27 20.47
N LEU A 345 -5.14 8.39 19.95
CA LEU A 345 -4.33 9.56 19.60
C LEU A 345 -4.70 10.70 20.54
N ALA A 346 -3.72 11.41 21.09
CA ALA A 346 -3.92 12.59 21.91
C ALA A 346 -3.16 13.80 21.35
N ILE A 347 -3.78 14.96 21.46
CA ILE A 347 -3.23 16.28 21.15
C ILE A 347 -3.17 17.05 22.46
N ASP A 348 -1.97 17.17 23.03
CA ASP A 348 -1.71 17.83 24.31
C ASP A 348 -0.91 19.09 24.04
N ARG A 349 -1.58 20.26 24.10
CA ARG A 349 -0.96 21.57 23.82
C ARG A 349 -0.22 21.62 22.48
N GLY A 350 -0.68 20.84 21.49
CA GLY A 350 -0.13 20.78 20.12
C GLY A 350 0.80 19.61 19.88
N HIS A 351 1.26 18.95 20.95
CA HIS A 351 2.03 17.73 20.85
C HIS A 351 1.10 16.57 20.52
N VAL A 352 1.38 15.89 19.41
CA VAL A 352 0.58 14.77 18.94
C VAL A 352 1.26 13.45 19.30
N SER A 353 0.59 12.63 20.08
CA SER A 353 1.08 11.33 20.55
C SER A 353 0.02 10.25 20.37
N TYR A 354 0.43 8.99 20.23
CA TYR A 354 -0.51 7.88 20.13
C TYR A 354 -0.02 6.62 20.83
N VAL A 355 -0.96 5.71 21.10
CA VAL A 355 -0.70 4.34 21.52
C VAL A 355 -1.57 3.38 20.72
N ASP A 356 -0.97 2.27 20.27
CA ASP A 356 -1.66 1.18 19.59
C ASP A 356 -1.96 0.05 20.59
N ILE A 357 -3.20 -0.43 20.58
CA ILE A 357 -3.71 -1.47 21.47
C ILE A 357 -4.02 -2.71 20.63
N ASP A 358 -3.52 -3.86 21.08
CA ASP A 358 -3.79 -5.17 20.49
C ASP A 358 -4.73 -5.97 21.40
N PHE A 359 -5.98 -6.14 21.00
CA PHE A 359 -6.97 -6.88 21.79
C PHE A 359 -6.79 -8.41 21.72
N LYS A 360 -5.97 -8.96 20.80
CA LYS A 360 -5.62 -10.39 20.84
C LYS A 360 -4.75 -10.76 22.03
N SER A 361 -3.98 -9.80 22.56
CA SER A 361 -3.23 -9.99 23.81
C SER A 361 -4.11 -10.03 25.05
N GLY A 362 -5.42 -9.81 24.90
CA GLY A 362 -6.43 -9.77 25.95
C GLY A 362 -7.05 -8.38 26.10
N THR A 363 -8.19 -8.30 26.81
CA THR A 363 -8.83 -7.03 27.12
C THR A 363 -7.95 -6.22 28.07
N LYS A 364 -7.39 -5.10 27.58
CA LYS A 364 -6.69 -4.14 28.43
C LYS A 364 -7.70 -3.40 29.29
N LYS A 365 -7.57 -3.55 30.61
CA LYS A 365 -8.38 -2.88 31.63
C LYS A 365 -7.88 -1.47 31.96
N THR A 366 -6.58 -1.25 31.73
CA THR A 366 -5.90 0.04 31.89
C THR A 366 -5.03 0.29 30.67
N ILE A 367 -5.06 1.53 30.18
CA ILE A 367 -4.31 2.00 29.02
C ILE A 367 -3.58 3.28 29.43
N ILE A 368 -2.28 3.33 29.19
CA ILE A 368 -1.44 4.48 29.50
C ILE A 368 -0.97 5.07 28.17
N LEU A 369 -1.31 6.33 27.94
CA LEU A 369 -0.88 7.11 26.78
C LEU A 369 0.00 8.27 27.27
N PRO A 370 1.33 8.14 27.24
CA PRO A 370 2.19 9.26 27.57
C PRO A 370 2.09 10.33 26.47
N THR A 371 1.83 11.57 26.84
CA THR A 371 1.53 12.68 25.92
C THR A 371 2.74 13.59 25.72
N PHE A 372 3.59 13.72 26.73
CA PHE A 372 4.86 14.45 26.65
C PHE A 372 5.88 13.88 27.67
N PRO A 373 7.18 13.78 27.34
CA PRO A 373 7.83 14.09 26.06
C PRO A 373 7.46 13.09 24.94
N LEU A 374 7.57 13.53 23.68
CA LEU A 374 7.20 12.75 22.50
C LEU A 374 8.19 11.62 22.16
N ASP A 375 7.70 10.57 21.51
CA ASP A 375 8.55 9.50 20.98
C ASP A 375 9.44 10.04 19.85
N SER A 376 10.75 10.02 20.07
CA SER A 376 11.71 10.61 19.14
C SER A 376 11.81 9.87 17.81
N ARG A 377 11.25 8.67 17.69
CA ARG A 377 11.27 7.89 16.45
C ARG A 377 10.17 8.30 15.48
N PHE A 378 8.97 8.57 16.01
CA PHE A 378 7.75 8.60 15.19
C PHE A 378 6.82 9.79 15.43
N MET A 379 7.09 10.63 16.44
CA MET A 379 6.19 11.72 16.84
C MET A 379 6.87 13.09 16.84
N SER A 380 8.19 13.15 17.05
CA SER A 380 8.95 14.40 16.98
C SER A 380 8.98 15.01 15.57
N THR A 381 8.99 16.34 15.52
CA THR A 381 8.98 17.16 14.30
C THR A 381 10.09 18.22 14.34
N SER A 382 10.50 18.72 13.18
CA SER A 382 11.39 19.89 13.07
C SER A 382 10.77 21.12 13.73
N SER A 383 9.42 21.25 13.71
CA SER A 383 8.75 22.31 14.45
C SER A 383 9.02 22.22 15.96
N SER A 384 8.99 21.01 16.55
CA SER A 384 9.28 20.84 17.98
C SER A 384 10.73 21.23 18.35
N HIS A 385 11.68 20.94 17.45
CA HIS A 385 13.08 21.34 17.62
C HIS A 385 13.25 22.86 17.50
N HIS A 386 12.64 23.47 16.49
CA HIS A 386 12.65 24.92 16.30
C HIS A 386 12.00 25.65 17.48
N GLU A 387 10.87 25.15 17.99
CA GLU A 387 10.20 25.70 19.16
C GLU A 387 11.09 25.64 20.41
N TYR A 388 11.84 24.55 20.59
CA TYR A 388 12.76 24.41 21.72
C TYR A 388 13.95 25.38 21.63
N GLU A 389 14.56 25.52 20.46
CA GLU A 389 15.76 26.38 20.30
C GLU A 389 15.44 27.87 20.24
N CYS A 390 14.29 28.26 19.68
CA CYS A 390 14.00 29.67 19.36
C CYS A 390 13.08 30.40 20.34
N HIS A 391 12.39 29.70 21.25
CA HIS A 391 11.60 30.37 22.27
C HIS A 391 12.41 30.62 23.55
N ASP A 392 12.59 31.91 23.90
CA ASP A 392 13.21 32.34 25.16
C ASP A 392 12.45 31.84 26.41
N MET A 393 11.13 31.61 26.28
CA MET A 393 10.28 31.03 27.31
C MET A 393 9.93 29.58 26.98
N VAL A 394 10.34 28.67 27.87
CA VAL A 394 10.01 27.25 27.80
C VAL A 394 8.49 27.06 27.91
N PRO A 395 7.81 26.46 26.91
CA PRO A 395 6.38 26.19 27.00
C PRO A 395 6.05 25.35 28.25
N LEU A 396 4.91 25.62 28.90
CA LEU A 396 4.46 24.95 30.14
C LEU A 396 4.58 23.42 30.07
N SER A 397 4.38 22.82 28.89
CA SER A 397 4.49 21.37 28.67
C SER A 397 5.88 20.80 28.98
N TYR A 398 6.97 21.53 28.73
CA TYR A 398 8.34 21.07 28.96
C TYR A 398 8.68 20.95 30.46
N GLY A 399 7.96 21.66 31.33
CA GLY A 399 8.15 21.60 32.79
C GLY A 399 7.66 20.30 33.42
N THR A 400 6.90 19.47 32.70
CA THR A 400 6.27 18.26 33.25
C THR A 400 6.30 17.09 32.28
N VAL A 401 6.53 15.88 32.79
CA VAL A 401 6.16 14.63 32.09
C VAL A 401 4.65 14.45 32.23
N ARG A 402 3.96 14.08 31.15
CA ARG A 402 2.48 14.07 31.08
C ARG A 402 1.97 12.79 30.45
N ALA A 403 0.85 12.27 30.97
CA ALA A 403 0.21 11.08 30.42
C ALA A 403 -1.28 11.01 30.75
N LEU A 404 -2.05 10.49 29.80
CA LEU A 404 -3.43 10.07 30.03
C LEU A 404 -3.43 8.61 30.50
N VAL A 405 -4.18 8.34 31.57
CA VAL A 405 -4.41 6.97 32.06
C VAL A 405 -5.91 6.71 31.98
N PHE A 406 -6.29 5.71 31.20
CA PHE A 406 -7.67 5.26 31.08
C PHE A 406 -7.81 3.93 31.79
N SER A 407 -8.74 3.82 32.74
CA SER A 407 -8.90 2.59 33.51
C SER A 407 -10.36 2.32 33.85
N VAL A 408 -10.73 1.04 33.87
CA VAL A 408 -12.02 0.57 34.41
C VAL A 408 -12.04 0.53 35.94
N SER A 409 -10.87 0.50 36.57
CA SER A 409 -10.68 0.42 38.03
C SER A 409 -10.02 1.70 38.55
N PRO A 410 -10.31 2.14 39.78
CA PRO A 410 -9.60 3.28 40.38
C PRO A 410 -8.08 3.07 40.41
N ILE A 411 -7.35 4.10 40.00
CA ILE A 411 -5.88 4.14 40.03
C ILE A 411 -5.42 4.70 41.38
N VAL A 412 -4.51 3.98 42.04
CA VAL A 412 -3.96 4.36 43.35
C VAL A 412 -2.73 5.25 43.20
N SER A 413 -1.85 4.91 42.28
CA SER A 413 -0.63 5.68 42.01
C SER A 413 -0.22 5.55 40.56
N VAL A 414 0.40 6.62 40.06
CA VAL A 414 1.06 6.64 38.75
C VAL A 414 2.48 7.15 38.97
N THR A 415 3.46 6.47 38.40
CA THR A 415 4.88 6.78 38.54
C THR A 415 5.50 6.90 37.15
N THR A 416 6.28 7.96 36.93
CA THR A 416 7.12 8.09 35.74
C THR A 416 8.52 7.54 36.02
N LYS A 417 9.08 6.82 35.06
CA LYS A 417 10.42 6.22 35.11
C LYS A 417 11.17 6.60 33.84
N ILE A 418 12.39 7.13 34.02
CA ILE A 418 13.29 7.46 32.91
C ILE A 418 14.58 6.68 33.04
N TYR A 419 14.97 6.05 31.95
CA TYR A 419 16.18 5.24 31.86
C TYR A 419 17.21 5.88 30.93
N ASP A 420 18.49 5.81 31.29
CA ASP A 420 19.64 6.17 30.46
C ASP A 420 20.22 4.90 29.82
N SER A 421 20.34 4.91 28.49
CA SER A 421 20.90 3.80 27.70
C SER A 421 22.41 3.92 27.45
N ARG A 422 23.05 5.04 27.84
CA ARG A 422 24.50 5.28 27.66
C ARG A 422 25.40 4.15 28.20
N PRO A 423 25.10 3.50 29.35
CA PRO A 423 25.92 2.39 29.85
C PRO A 423 25.87 1.10 29.02
N GLY A 424 25.05 1.04 27.95
CA GLY A 424 24.80 -0.17 27.16
C GLY A 424 23.68 -1.06 27.72
N PHE A 425 23.09 -0.68 28.86
CA PHE A 425 21.87 -1.23 29.44
C PHE A 425 20.99 -0.08 29.94
N LEU A 426 19.70 -0.36 30.16
CA LEU A 426 18.74 0.64 30.64
C LEU A 426 18.94 0.86 32.15
N ASN A 427 19.58 1.98 32.52
CA ASN A 427 19.79 2.36 33.91
C ASN A 427 18.73 3.38 34.35
N LEU A 428 17.99 3.10 35.43
CA LEU A 428 16.97 4.03 35.96
C LEU A 428 17.67 5.26 36.53
N VAL A 429 17.40 6.45 35.97
CA VAL A 429 18.03 7.72 36.37
C VAL A 429 17.05 8.73 36.96
N PHE A 430 15.74 8.52 36.77
CA PHE A 430 14.71 9.35 37.36
C PHE A 430 13.45 8.53 37.59
N GLU A 431 12.86 8.71 38.77
CA GLU A 431 11.60 8.13 39.19
C GLU A 431 10.84 9.18 39.99
N ALA A 432 9.59 9.44 39.62
CA ALA A 432 8.76 10.42 40.33
C ALA A 432 7.28 10.02 40.32
N PRO A 433 6.55 10.23 41.43
CA PRO A 433 5.10 10.08 41.44
C PRO A 433 4.47 11.17 40.57
N MET A 434 3.41 10.80 39.84
CA MET A 434 2.63 11.72 39.02
C MET A 434 1.35 12.11 39.76
N GLN A 435 1.01 13.40 39.70
CA GLN A 435 -0.21 13.95 40.27
C GLN A 435 -1.29 14.07 39.19
N MET A 436 -2.52 13.70 39.52
CA MET A 436 -3.66 13.85 38.62
C MET A 436 -4.06 15.34 38.55
N ILE A 437 -4.15 15.89 37.34
CA ILE A 437 -4.72 17.20 37.04
C ILE A 437 -6.15 16.99 36.54
N GLY A 438 -7.12 17.47 37.33
CA GLY A 438 -8.54 17.46 36.97
C GLY A 438 -9.42 17.44 38.21
N ASP A 439 -10.59 18.07 38.13
CA ASP A 439 -11.67 17.87 39.09
C ASP A 439 -12.36 16.53 38.82
N ASN A 440 -13.08 15.95 39.80
CA ASN A 440 -13.85 14.69 39.65
C ASN A 440 -14.90 14.70 38.50
N THR A 441 -15.03 15.82 37.78
CA THR A 441 -15.91 16.02 36.63
C THR A 441 -15.19 15.88 35.28
N SER A 442 -13.87 15.68 35.26
CA SER A 442 -13.11 15.48 34.02
C SER A 442 -13.41 14.12 33.40
N ARG A 443 -13.42 14.09 32.07
CA ARG A 443 -13.73 12.96 31.20
C ARG A 443 -12.58 11.94 31.10
N GLY A 444 -11.39 12.31 31.58
CA GLY A 444 -10.21 11.46 31.61
C GLY A 444 -9.19 11.97 32.63
N ASP A 445 -8.27 11.08 33.00
CA ASP A 445 -7.31 11.32 34.07
C ASP A 445 -5.94 11.65 33.47
N LEU A 446 -5.58 12.93 33.52
CA LEU A 446 -4.27 13.41 33.11
C LEU A 446 -3.34 13.44 34.32
N TYR A 447 -2.25 12.69 34.24
CA TYR A 447 -1.22 12.66 35.27
C TYR A 447 0.00 13.47 34.83
N VAL A 448 0.58 14.25 35.74
CA VAL A 448 1.79 15.03 35.50
C VAL A 448 2.85 14.82 36.58
N ALA A 449 4.12 14.84 36.19
CA ALA A 449 5.24 14.89 37.13
C ALA A 449 6.20 16.03 36.76
N PRO A 450 6.51 16.95 37.69
CA PRO A 450 7.51 17.98 37.45
C PRO A 450 8.90 17.36 37.31
N TRP A 451 9.71 17.92 36.42
CA TRP A 451 11.07 17.45 36.17
C TRP A 451 11.97 18.58 35.64
N ASN A 452 13.28 18.40 35.77
CA ASN A 452 14.25 19.28 35.12
C ASN A 452 14.55 18.76 33.72
N HIS A 453 13.76 19.15 32.73
CA HIS A 453 13.89 18.71 31.34
C HIS A 453 15.29 18.97 30.74
N ARG A 454 15.97 20.05 31.16
CA ARG A 454 17.34 20.37 30.70
C ARG A 454 18.38 19.33 31.10
N ALA A 455 18.14 18.56 32.17
CA ALA A 455 19.02 17.45 32.54
C ALA A 455 18.96 16.28 31.55
N PHE A 456 17.89 16.22 30.74
CA PHE A 456 17.65 15.19 29.73
C PHE A 456 17.87 15.69 28.30
N GLU A 457 18.49 16.86 28.14
CA GLU A 457 18.95 17.35 26.84
C GLU A 457 20.19 16.56 26.39
N ASP A 458 20.14 16.00 25.19
CA ASP A 458 21.24 15.23 24.62
C ASP A 458 21.21 15.32 23.07
N PRO A 459 22.36 15.34 22.39
CA PRO A 459 22.41 15.29 20.93
C PRO A 459 21.99 13.92 20.36
N VAL A 460 21.96 12.85 21.16
CA VAL A 460 21.50 11.52 20.77
C VAL A 460 20.03 11.34 21.16
N PRO A 461 19.07 11.43 20.19
CA PRO A 461 17.64 11.43 20.48
C PRO A 461 17.08 10.10 21.01
N SER A 462 17.91 9.06 21.11
CA SER A 462 17.55 7.73 21.61
C SER A 462 18.22 7.38 22.93
N ARG A 463 18.90 8.33 23.59
CA ARG A 463 19.61 8.06 24.84
C ARG A 463 18.66 7.77 25.99
N TYR A 464 17.67 8.63 26.20
CA TYR A 464 16.74 8.53 27.33
C TYR A 464 15.44 7.85 26.92
N TRP A 465 14.94 6.97 27.80
CA TRP A 465 13.73 6.18 27.57
C TRP A 465 12.71 6.41 28.67
N LEU A 466 11.47 6.69 28.29
CA LEU A 466 10.35 6.92 29.18
C LEU A 466 9.51 5.65 29.32
N GLN A 467 9.12 5.36 30.56
CA GLN A 467 8.09 4.38 30.90
C GLN A 467 7.21 4.92 32.03
N ILE A 468 5.92 4.68 31.95
CA ILE A 468 4.96 5.08 32.98
C ILE A 468 4.33 3.83 33.57
N GLU A 469 4.24 3.81 34.89
CA GLU A 469 3.67 2.73 35.67
C GLU A 469 2.39 3.22 36.35
N ALA A 470 1.27 2.54 36.14
CA ALA A 470 0.02 2.80 36.86
C ALA A 470 -0.32 1.59 37.74
N THR A 471 -0.63 1.85 39.01
CA THR A 471 -1.03 0.82 39.97
C THR A 471 -2.52 0.92 40.26
N GLU A 472 -3.25 -0.15 39.96
CA GLU A 472 -4.68 -0.25 40.26
C GLU A 472 -4.94 -0.55 41.74
N PHE A 473 -6.17 -0.29 42.22
CA PHE A 473 -6.60 -0.58 43.60
C PHE A 473 -6.34 -2.03 44.07
N MET A 474 -6.37 -3.01 43.16
CA MET A 474 -6.08 -4.40 43.47
C MET A 474 -4.58 -4.73 43.61
N GLY A 475 -3.70 -3.71 43.60
CA GLY A 475 -2.24 -3.87 43.69
C GLY A 475 -1.57 -4.33 42.40
N ARG A 476 -2.32 -4.39 41.28
CA ARG A 476 -1.78 -4.74 39.97
C ARG A 476 -1.12 -3.53 39.33
N SER A 477 0.16 -3.65 39.02
CA SER A 477 0.91 -2.65 38.24
C SER A 477 0.83 -2.94 36.74
N ILE A 478 0.64 -1.88 35.96
CA ILE A 478 0.59 -1.90 34.49
C ILE A 478 1.58 -0.87 33.97
N LEU A 479 2.44 -1.30 33.05
CA LEU A 479 3.47 -0.47 32.45
C LEU A 479 3.07 -0.03 31.04
N SER A 480 3.40 1.21 30.68
CA SER A 480 3.38 1.67 29.31
C SER A 480 4.48 0.99 28.49
N ASP A 481 4.35 1.06 27.17
CA ASP A 481 5.45 0.72 26.28
C ASP A 481 6.65 1.63 26.58
N LEU A 482 7.83 1.03 26.58
CA LEU A 482 9.09 1.75 26.76
C LEU A 482 9.43 2.48 25.45
N ARG A 483 9.61 3.81 25.51
CA ARG A 483 9.86 4.63 24.32
C ARG A 483 11.02 5.62 24.49
N PRO A 484 11.87 5.82 23.47
CA PRO A 484 12.90 6.84 23.53
C PRO A 484 12.26 8.21 23.33
N PHE A 485 12.85 9.24 23.93
CA PHE A 485 12.41 10.62 23.72
C PHE A 485 13.61 11.55 23.59
N SER A 486 13.36 12.70 22.97
CA SER A 486 14.31 13.81 22.88
C SER A 486 13.60 15.09 23.30
N VAL A 487 14.05 15.72 24.39
CA VAL A 487 13.44 16.97 24.87
C VAL A 487 13.63 18.09 23.86
N ASN A 488 14.82 18.19 23.27
CA ASN A 488 15.16 19.18 22.24
C ASN A 488 14.51 18.91 20.86
N GLY A 489 13.52 18.02 20.75
CA GLY A 489 12.79 17.75 19.51
C GLY A 489 13.58 16.98 18.42
N LEU A 490 14.79 16.51 18.72
CA LEU A 490 15.57 15.71 17.79
C LEU A 490 14.91 14.35 17.50
N THR A 491 15.15 13.85 16.28
CA THR A 491 14.49 12.64 15.78
C THR A 491 15.47 11.48 15.61
N THR A 492 15.13 10.31 16.13
CA THR A 492 15.92 9.08 15.95
C THR A 492 15.62 8.42 14.61
N MET A 493 16.65 8.16 13.82
CA MET A 493 16.50 7.47 12.55
C MET A 493 16.06 6.01 12.74
N THR A 494 14.94 5.66 12.12
CA THR A 494 14.43 4.27 12.09
C THR A 494 14.48 3.72 10.66
N SER A 495 14.96 2.49 10.50
CA SER A 495 14.99 1.79 9.22
C SER A 495 13.75 0.94 9.01
N TRP A 496 13.32 0.82 7.76
CA TRP A 496 12.29 -0.12 7.36
C TRP A 496 12.87 -1.51 7.13
N THR A 497 12.10 -2.54 7.48
CA THR A 497 12.31 -3.86 6.90
C THR A 497 12.03 -3.82 5.39
N TRP A 498 12.48 -4.84 4.65
CA TRP A 498 12.19 -4.92 3.22
C TRP A 498 10.68 -4.83 2.92
N LYS A 499 9.83 -5.53 3.69
CA LYS A 499 8.38 -5.50 3.47
C LYS A 499 7.78 -4.11 3.70
N GLU A 500 8.22 -3.41 4.74
CA GLU A 500 7.78 -2.05 5.06
C GLU A 500 8.25 -1.06 3.98
N PHE A 501 9.49 -1.18 3.51
CA PHE A 501 10.01 -0.36 2.39
C PHE A 501 9.19 -0.54 1.11
N VAL A 502 8.82 -1.78 0.77
CA VAL A 502 8.03 -2.09 -0.42
C VAL A 502 6.67 -1.38 -0.39
N VAL A 503 6.02 -1.30 0.78
CA VAL A 503 4.67 -0.73 0.87
C VAL A 503 4.66 0.75 1.22
N MET A 504 5.63 1.28 1.96
CA MET A 504 5.69 2.70 2.34
C MET A 504 6.66 3.52 1.48
N GLY A 505 7.77 2.91 1.09
CA GLY A 505 8.88 3.57 0.40
C GLY A 505 8.67 3.68 -1.12
N CYS A 506 8.12 2.65 -1.76
CA CYS A 506 7.85 2.64 -3.20
C CYS A 506 6.61 3.48 -3.55
N GLN A 507 6.75 4.43 -4.48
CA GLN A 507 5.63 5.20 -5.02
C GLN A 507 5.06 4.46 -6.25
N TRP A 508 4.10 3.57 -6.03
CA TRP A 508 3.66 2.62 -7.05
C TRP A 508 3.02 3.26 -8.28
N ASP A 509 2.31 4.38 -8.10
CA ASP A 509 1.78 5.20 -9.20
C ASP A 509 2.89 5.63 -10.18
N ALA A 510 3.94 6.26 -9.64
CA ALA A 510 5.08 6.69 -10.44
C ALA A 510 5.89 5.52 -11.02
N LEU A 511 5.87 4.35 -10.40
CA LEU A 511 6.66 3.18 -10.80
C LEU A 511 6.01 2.31 -11.87
N TYR A 512 4.67 2.31 -11.97
CA TYR A 512 3.96 1.36 -12.82
C TYR A 512 4.38 1.42 -14.29
N TYR A 513 4.31 2.59 -14.91
CA TYR A 513 4.67 2.74 -16.33
C TYR A 513 6.15 2.49 -16.61
N PRO A 514 7.12 3.03 -15.83
CA PRO A 514 8.52 2.65 -15.96
C PRO A 514 8.74 1.13 -15.89
N MET A 515 8.13 0.45 -14.91
CA MET A 515 8.28 -1.00 -14.75
C MET A 515 7.66 -1.78 -15.92
N LEU A 516 6.48 -1.36 -16.39
CA LEU A 516 5.82 -1.94 -17.56
C LEU A 516 6.71 -1.84 -18.79
N TRP A 517 7.19 -0.65 -19.13
CA TRP A 517 8.01 -0.43 -20.32
C TRP A 517 9.38 -1.09 -20.21
N CYS A 518 10.01 -1.07 -19.04
CA CYS A 518 11.23 -1.85 -18.80
C CYS A 518 11.01 -3.34 -19.08
N ALA A 519 9.91 -3.94 -18.59
CA ALA A 519 9.60 -5.34 -18.85
C ALA A 519 9.35 -5.61 -20.35
N VAL A 520 8.57 -4.76 -21.01
CA VAL A 520 8.27 -4.87 -22.45
C VAL A 520 9.54 -4.75 -23.29
N TYR A 521 10.35 -3.70 -23.07
CA TYR A 521 11.59 -3.50 -23.80
C TYR A 521 12.59 -4.62 -23.56
N PHE A 522 12.69 -5.11 -22.32
CA PHE A 522 13.56 -6.25 -22.01
C PHE A 522 13.16 -7.50 -22.82
N ILE A 523 11.87 -7.83 -22.87
CA ILE A 523 11.38 -8.98 -23.64
C ILE A 523 11.58 -8.73 -25.16
N LEU A 524 11.32 -7.52 -25.66
CA LEU A 524 11.57 -7.14 -27.05
C LEU A 524 13.05 -7.24 -27.43
N SER A 525 13.96 -6.80 -26.56
CA SER A 525 15.41 -6.92 -26.76
C SER A 525 15.84 -8.37 -26.90
N ILE A 526 15.28 -9.28 -26.08
CA ILE A 526 15.52 -10.73 -26.18
C ILE A 526 15.07 -11.27 -27.55
N LEU A 527 13.99 -10.76 -28.13
CA LEU A 527 13.49 -11.20 -29.44
C LEU A 527 14.27 -10.61 -30.62
N LEU A 528 14.59 -9.31 -30.57
CA LEU A 528 15.08 -8.55 -31.72
C LEU A 528 16.61 -8.57 -31.85
N ILE A 529 17.37 -8.46 -30.74
CA ILE A 529 18.83 -8.37 -30.78
C ILE A 529 19.46 -9.64 -31.40
N PRO A 530 19.09 -10.87 -30.98
CA PRO A 530 19.66 -12.09 -31.57
C PRO A 530 19.29 -12.23 -33.05
N LYS A 531 18.09 -11.78 -33.46
CA LYS A 531 17.64 -11.80 -34.85
C LYS A 531 18.45 -10.84 -35.72
N ALA A 532 18.74 -9.64 -35.20
CA ALA A 532 19.60 -8.67 -35.87
C ALA A 532 21.03 -9.20 -36.01
N ILE A 533 21.62 -9.76 -34.94
CA ILE A 533 22.96 -10.37 -34.99
C ILE A 533 23.01 -11.49 -36.04
N LEU A 534 22.01 -12.38 -36.08
CA LEU A 534 21.93 -13.44 -37.07
C LEU A 534 21.79 -12.96 -38.52
N THR A 535 21.18 -11.80 -38.74
CA THR A 535 20.92 -11.27 -40.09
C THR A 535 22.09 -10.45 -40.60
N PHE A 536 22.74 -9.68 -39.72
CA PHE A 536 23.77 -8.70 -40.09
C PHE A 536 25.21 -9.14 -39.75
N SER A 537 25.40 -10.22 -38.98
CA SER A 537 26.72 -10.73 -38.61
C SER A 537 26.99 -12.11 -39.19
N VAL A 538 28.24 -12.33 -39.65
CA VAL A 538 28.77 -13.64 -40.04
C VAL A 538 29.12 -14.49 -38.79
N ARG A 539 29.08 -13.90 -37.60
CA ARG A 539 29.41 -14.60 -36.35
C ARG A 539 28.22 -15.44 -35.87
N HIS A 540 28.37 -16.75 -36.04
CA HIS A 540 27.51 -17.73 -35.39
C HIS A 540 28.07 -18.09 -34.01
N PHE A 541 27.24 -17.98 -32.97
CA PHE A 541 27.57 -18.54 -31.66
C PHE A 541 27.56 -20.07 -31.79
N THR A 542 28.63 -20.72 -31.34
CA THR A 542 28.83 -22.17 -31.47
C THR A 542 29.12 -22.80 -30.12
N TYR A 543 28.66 -24.03 -29.91
CA TYR A 543 28.85 -24.78 -28.66
C TYR A 543 30.34 -25.00 -28.28
N LYS A 544 31.27 -24.88 -29.24
CA LYS A 544 32.72 -25.09 -29.03
C LYS A 544 33.39 -24.03 -28.15
N ASN A 545 32.81 -22.83 -28.01
CA ASN A 545 33.35 -21.75 -27.18
C ASN A 545 32.73 -21.73 -25.78
N LYS A 546 33.51 -22.03 -24.73
CA LYS A 546 33.04 -22.24 -23.34
C LYS A 546 32.75 -20.94 -22.54
N GLY A 547 32.34 -19.86 -23.19
CA GLY A 547 32.00 -18.59 -22.52
C GLY A 547 30.52 -18.48 -22.15
N PHE A 548 30.20 -17.95 -20.96
CA PHE A 548 28.80 -17.71 -20.53
C PHE A 548 28.01 -16.85 -21.52
N VAL A 549 28.62 -15.77 -22.04
CA VAL A 549 28.01 -14.90 -23.07
C VAL A 549 27.71 -15.66 -24.36
N ASN A 550 28.58 -16.60 -24.75
CA ASN A 550 28.40 -17.43 -25.94
C ASN A 550 27.29 -18.49 -25.73
N ALA A 551 27.16 -19.03 -24.53
CA ALA A 551 26.06 -19.93 -24.17
C ALA A 551 24.70 -19.20 -24.18
N VAL A 552 24.63 -17.99 -23.61
CA VAL A 552 23.42 -17.15 -23.65
C VAL A 552 23.09 -16.72 -25.09
N GLY A 553 24.11 -16.33 -25.86
CA GLY A 553 23.98 -16.00 -27.27
C GLY A 553 23.43 -17.16 -28.10
N LEU A 554 23.94 -18.39 -27.88
CA LEU A 554 23.45 -19.60 -28.52
C LEU A 554 21.97 -19.86 -28.19
N VAL A 555 21.57 -19.69 -26.93
CA VAL A 555 20.19 -19.95 -26.50
C VAL A 555 19.19 -19.12 -27.30
N PHE A 556 19.45 -17.82 -27.41
CA PHE A 556 18.57 -16.91 -28.12
C PHE A 556 18.75 -16.95 -29.65
N GLN A 557 19.92 -17.37 -30.14
CA GLN A 557 20.13 -17.66 -31.57
C GLN A 557 19.20 -18.79 -32.04
N GLU A 558 19.05 -19.86 -31.27
CA GLU A 558 18.18 -20.99 -31.61
C GLU A 558 16.69 -20.62 -31.59
N LEU A 559 16.28 -19.72 -30.70
CA LEU A 559 14.92 -19.18 -30.71
C LEU A 559 14.57 -18.54 -32.06
N CYS A 560 15.49 -17.76 -32.64
CA CYS A 560 15.30 -17.12 -33.95
C CYS A 560 15.21 -18.10 -35.13
N ARG A 561 15.64 -19.36 -34.94
CA ARG A 561 15.52 -20.46 -35.90
C ARG A 561 14.16 -21.17 -35.83
N LEU A 562 13.31 -20.82 -34.86
CA LEU A 562 11.91 -21.25 -34.76
C LEU A 562 10.96 -20.11 -35.17
N PRO A 563 10.73 -19.88 -36.49
CA PRO A 563 10.03 -18.68 -36.97
C PRO A 563 8.61 -18.55 -36.39
N VAL A 564 7.84 -19.64 -36.33
CA VAL A 564 6.47 -19.63 -35.79
C VAL A 564 6.44 -19.22 -34.31
N ALA A 565 7.35 -19.76 -33.49
CA ALA A 565 7.42 -19.41 -32.08
C ALA A 565 7.86 -17.95 -31.89
N TRP A 566 8.89 -17.52 -32.64
CA TRP A 566 9.41 -16.16 -32.60
C TRP A 566 8.37 -15.12 -33.02
N PHE A 567 7.72 -15.29 -34.18
CA PHE A 567 6.63 -14.40 -34.62
C PHE A 567 5.43 -14.46 -33.68
N GLY A 568 5.15 -15.63 -33.08
CA GLY A 568 4.10 -15.79 -32.09
C GLY A 568 4.33 -14.96 -30.83
N PHE A 569 5.54 -14.99 -30.24
CA PHE A 569 5.87 -14.15 -29.09
C PHE A 569 5.86 -12.66 -29.45
N LEU A 570 6.42 -12.28 -30.61
CA LEU A 570 6.42 -10.90 -31.07
C LEU A 570 4.99 -10.37 -31.28
N GLY A 571 4.16 -11.12 -32.00
CA GLY A 571 2.76 -10.79 -32.22
C GLY A 571 1.95 -10.74 -30.92
N TYR A 572 2.26 -11.60 -29.95
CA TYR A 572 1.62 -11.56 -28.65
C TYR A 572 1.97 -10.31 -27.84
N LEU A 573 3.22 -9.83 -27.90
CA LEU A 573 3.60 -8.56 -27.26
C LEU A 573 2.86 -7.38 -27.89
N PHE A 574 2.76 -7.34 -29.23
CA PHE A 574 1.94 -6.34 -29.91
C PHE A 574 0.47 -6.44 -29.50
N TYR A 575 -0.07 -7.65 -29.36
CA TYR A 575 -1.43 -7.87 -28.87
C TYR A 575 -1.63 -7.25 -27.48
N LEU A 576 -0.72 -7.48 -26.53
CA LEU A 576 -0.82 -6.94 -25.16
C LEU A 576 -0.74 -5.40 -25.10
N ILE A 577 -0.15 -4.74 -26.10
CA ILE A 577 -0.04 -3.28 -26.14
C ILE A 577 -1.21 -2.65 -26.92
N LEU A 578 -1.60 -3.26 -28.04
CA LEU A 578 -2.52 -2.65 -28.99
C LEU A 578 -3.99 -3.03 -28.77
N PHE A 579 -4.25 -4.15 -28.08
CA PHE A 579 -5.60 -4.71 -27.97
C PHE A 579 -6.01 -4.94 -26.52
N PRO A 580 -7.32 -4.98 -26.25
CA PRO A 580 -7.83 -5.42 -24.95
C PRO A 580 -7.40 -6.84 -24.62
N TRP A 581 -6.95 -7.05 -23.38
CA TRP A 581 -6.52 -8.35 -22.88
C TRP A 581 -7.73 -9.27 -22.67
N PHE A 582 -8.80 -8.72 -22.12
CA PHE A 582 -10.04 -9.45 -21.85
C PHE A 582 -11.23 -8.50 -21.61
N THR A 583 -12.44 -9.06 -21.71
CA THR A 583 -13.72 -8.39 -21.45
C THR A 583 -14.44 -9.04 -20.28
N GLY A 584 -15.00 -8.27 -19.35
CA GLY A 584 -15.59 -8.84 -18.13
C GLY A 584 -16.56 -7.93 -17.41
N GLN A 585 -17.26 -8.51 -16.44
CA GLN A 585 -18.21 -7.83 -15.58
C GLN A 585 -17.46 -7.09 -14.46
N VAL A 586 -17.43 -5.77 -14.56
CA VAL A 586 -16.67 -4.91 -13.64
C VAL A 586 -17.52 -4.37 -12.50
N PHE A 587 -18.84 -4.32 -12.69
CA PHE A 587 -19.81 -3.81 -11.71
C PHE A 587 -20.75 -4.91 -11.20
N THR A 588 -21.36 -4.67 -10.04
CA THR A 588 -22.25 -5.63 -9.35
C THR A 588 -23.61 -5.78 -10.04
N ASP A 589 -24.06 -4.74 -10.75
CA ASP A 589 -25.39 -4.69 -11.38
C ASP A 589 -25.57 -5.60 -12.60
N GLY A 590 -24.48 -6.13 -13.16
CA GLY A 590 -24.53 -7.06 -14.30
C GLY A 590 -24.82 -6.41 -15.66
N LYS A 591 -24.97 -5.08 -15.73
CA LYS A 591 -25.54 -4.40 -16.92
C LYS A 591 -24.51 -4.09 -17.99
N ASP A 592 -23.36 -3.56 -17.58
CA ASP A 592 -22.28 -3.18 -18.49
C ASP A 592 -21.02 -4.01 -18.28
N LYS A 593 -20.41 -4.45 -19.40
CA LYS A 593 -19.09 -5.08 -19.43
C LYS A 593 -18.03 -4.03 -19.73
N GLY A 594 -16.89 -4.15 -19.05
CA GLY A 594 -15.67 -3.39 -19.37
C GLY A 594 -14.67 -4.26 -20.12
N TYR A 595 -13.66 -3.63 -20.70
CA TYR A 595 -12.49 -4.33 -21.23
C TYR A 595 -11.20 -3.79 -20.62
N MET A 596 -10.26 -4.69 -20.33
CA MET A 596 -9.01 -4.33 -19.66
C MET A 596 -7.89 -4.15 -20.70
N THR A 597 -7.11 -3.09 -20.56
CA THR A 597 -5.84 -2.87 -21.26
C THR A 597 -4.72 -2.68 -20.24
N TYR A 598 -3.48 -2.47 -20.71
CA TYR A 598 -2.38 -2.10 -19.81
C TYR A 598 -2.57 -0.70 -19.19
N MET A 599 -3.45 0.15 -19.75
CA MET A 599 -3.71 1.50 -19.26
C MET A 599 -4.84 1.56 -18.22
N GLY A 600 -5.48 0.43 -17.91
CA GLY A 600 -6.65 0.39 -17.02
C GLY A 600 -7.83 -0.35 -17.65
N TRP A 601 -8.98 -0.24 -16.99
CA TRP A 601 -10.26 -0.68 -17.50
C TRP A 601 -10.93 0.42 -18.30
N VAL A 602 -11.48 0.04 -19.45
CA VAL A 602 -12.38 0.91 -20.19
C VAL A 602 -13.82 0.55 -19.84
N VAL A 603 -14.51 1.51 -19.22
CA VAL A 603 -15.91 1.40 -18.81
C VAL A 603 -16.75 2.47 -19.50
N LYS A 604 -18.07 2.27 -19.57
CA LYS A 604 -18.98 3.31 -20.07
C LYS A 604 -19.18 4.35 -18.98
N SER A 605 -19.01 5.63 -19.31
CA SER A 605 -19.25 6.72 -18.38
C SER A 605 -20.76 6.89 -18.13
N PHE A 606 -21.17 6.90 -16.86
CA PHE A 606 -22.55 7.22 -16.47
C PHE A 606 -22.88 8.71 -16.66
N ASN A 607 -21.91 9.61 -16.51
CA ASN A 607 -22.12 11.05 -16.50
C ASN A 607 -21.96 11.71 -17.89
N GLN A 608 -21.25 11.08 -18.83
CA GLN A 608 -21.00 11.64 -20.16
C GLN A 608 -21.52 10.70 -21.26
N LYS A 609 -22.81 10.83 -21.62
CA LYS A 609 -23.51 10.27 -22.81
C LYS A 609 -22.67 9.28 -23.67
N GLY A 610 -22.41 8.08 -23.14
CA GLY A 610 -21.80 6.98 -23.90
C GLY A 610 -20.30 7.08 -24.20
N LYS A 611 -19.53 8.02 -23.61
CA LYS A 611 -18.07 8.03 -23.74
C LYS A 611 -17.42 6.94 -22.89
N HIS A 612 -16.35 6.38 -23.41
CA HIS A 612 -15.50 5.40 -22.73
C HIS A 612 -14.48 6.11 -21.83
N GLU A 613 -14.38 5.68 -20.58
CA GLU A 613 -13.47 6.23 -19.57
C GLU A 613 -12.46 5.17 -19.13
N TYR A 614 -11.19 5.57 -18.99
CA TYR A 614 -10.12 4.73 -18.46
C TYR A 614 -10.06 4.88 -16.95
N VAL A 615 -10.17 3.77 -16.23
CA VAL A 615 -10.23 3.73 -14.76
C VAL A 615 -9.37 2.60 -14.21
N GLY A 616 -8.88 2.72 -12.97
CA GLY A 616 -8.09 1.67 -12.31
C GLY A 616 -6.66 1.55 -12.82
N SER A 617 -6.05 2.66 -13.26
CA SER A 617 -4.60 2.77 -13.41
C SER A 617 -4.04 3.46 -12.16
N PRO A 618 -3.05 2.88 -11.46
CA PRO A 618 -2.25 1.73 -11.86
C PRO A 618 -2.74 0.39 -11.29
N ASP A 619 -3.96 0.28 -10.76
CA ASP A 619 -4.49 -0.93 -10.12
C ASP A 619 -4.32 -2.20 -10.97
N VAL A 620 -4.46 -2.09 -12.29
CA VAL A 620 -4.21 -3.18 -13.26
C VAL A 620 -2.80 -3.77 -13.19
N MET A 621 -1.83 -3.12 -12.53
CA MET A 621 -0.47 -3.64 -12.35
C MET A 621 -0.46 -5.04 -11.75
N VAL A 622 -1.43 -5.37 -10.88
CA VAL A 622 -1.53 -6.66 -10.19
C VAL A 622 -1.87 -7.81 -11.15
N VAL A 623 -2.31 -7.49 -12.36
CA VAL A 623 -2.54 -8.43 -13.46
C VAL A 623 -1.42 -8.31 -14.50
N VAL A 624 -1.11 -7.07 -14.90
CA VAL A 624 -0.20 -6.77 -16.01
C VAL A 624 1.24 -7.21 -15.72
N LEU A 625 1.82 -6.76 -14.61
CA LEU A 625 3.22 -7.04 -14.30
C LEU A 625 3.46 -8.53 -14.01
N PRO A 626 2.63 -9.24 -13.21
CA PRO A 626 2.82 -10.67 -13.01
C PRO A 626 2.68 -11.49 -14.29
N HIS A 627 1.84 -11.07 -15.24
CA HIS A 627 1.72 -11.75 -16.52
C HIS A 627 3.01 -11.63 -17.34
N LEU A 628 3.55 -10.42 -17.48
CA LEU A 628 4.79 -10.19 -18.23
C LEU A 628 5.97 -10.94 -17.59
N VAL A 629 6.11 -10.86 -16.26
CA VAL A 629 7.27 -11.38 -15.53
C VAL A 629 7.21 -12.88 -15.26
N PHE A 630 6.03 -13.46 -14.95
CA PHE A 630 5.92 -14.88 -14.56
C PHE A 630 5.30 -15.78 -15.62
N VAL A 631 4.76 -15.22 -16.70
CA VAL A 631 4.17 -16.00 -17.78
C VAL A 631 4.94 -15.77 -19.07
N VAL A 632 4.99 -14.53 -19.56
CA VAL A 632 5.59 -14.24 -20.88
C VAL A 632 7.09 -14.46 -20.90
N PHE A 633 7.82 -13.85 -19.95
CA PHE A 633 9.28 -13.99 -19.90
C PHE A 633 9.74 -15.45 -19.67
N PRO A 634 9.20 -16.21 -18.70
CA PRO A 634 9.58 -17.61 -18.52
C PRO A 634 9.20 -18.49 -19.70
N ALA A 635 8.05 -18.26 -20.35
CA ALA A 635 7.66 -19.02 -21.53
C ALA A 635 8.63 -18.77 -22.71
N LEU A 636 9.06 -17.51 -22.90
CA LEU A 636 10.05 -17.15 -23.91
C LEU A 636 11.40 -17.83 -23.62
N PHE A 637 11.86 -17.79 -22.38
CA PHE A 637 13.11 -18.43 -21.95
C PHE A 637 13.07 -19.94 -22.14
N LEU A 638 11.99 -20.61 -21.74
CA LEU A 638 11.82 -22.06 -21.91
C LEU A 638 11.73 -22.46 -23.38
N THR A 639 11.11 -21.63 -24.22
CA THR A 639 11.08 -21.83 -25.67
C THR A 639 12.49 -21.81 -26.24
N ALA A 640 13.29 -20.81 -25.87
CA ALA A 640 14.68 -20.71 -26.28
C ALA A 640 15.50 -21.93 -25.80
N ALA A 641 15.38 -22.29 -24.52
CA ALA A 641 16.09 -23.43 -23.93
C ALA A 641 15.74 -24.77 -24.60
N LEU A 642 14.48 -25.02 -24.94
CA LEU A 642 14.06 -26.22 -25.68
C LEU A 642 14.63 -26.26 -27.10
N ALA A 643 14.72 -25.10 -27.77
CA ALA A 643 15.35 -25.00 -29.08
C ALA A 643 16.86 -25.31 -29.00
N THR A 644 17.54 -24.79 -27.99
CA THR A 644 18.97 -25.05 -27.74
C THR A 644 19.25 -26.49 -27.42
N GLU A 645 18.45 -27.08 -26.52
CA GLU A 645 18.61 -28.46 -26.10
C GLU A 645 18.41 -29.43 -27.28
N LYS A 646 17.51 -29.10 -28.22
CA LYS A 646 17.40 -29.82 -29.51
C LYS A 646 18.67 -29.72 -30.33
N GLN A 647 19.22 -28.52 -30.51
CA GLN A 647 20.41 -28.31 -31.33
C GLN A 647 21.63 -29.03 -30.74
N ILE A 648 21.84 -28.94 -29.43
CA ILE A 648 22.93 -29.64 -28.74
C ILE A 648 22.76 -31.16 -28.88
N SER A 649 21.53 -31.68 -28.73
CA SER A 649 21.25 -33.11 -28.90
C SER A 649 21.51 -33.57 -30.33
N ARG A 650 21.20 -32.75 -31.34
CA ARG A 650 21.48 -33.03 -32.75
C ARG A 650 22.98 -33.05 -33.04
N GLU A 651 23.73 -32.08 -32.55
CA GLU A 651 25.19 -32.05 -32.70
C GLU A 651 25.86 -33.25 -32.02
N HIS A 652 25.39 -33.64 -30.83
CA HIS A 652 25.86 -34.83 -30.13
C HIS A 652 25.49 -36.13 -30.88
N PHE A 653 24.28 -36.21 -31.44
CA PHE A 653 23.88 -37.37 -32.23
C PHE A 653 24.72 -37.52 -33.51
N LEU A 654 24.97 -36.42 -34.22
CA LEU A 654 25.82 -36.41 -35.42
C LEU A 654 27.28 -36.75 -35.10
N SER A 655 27.82 -36.27 -33.97
CA SER A 655 29.19 -36.59 -33.56
C SER A 655 29.38 -38.05 -33.16
N VAL A 656 28.36 -38.68 -32.55
CA VAL A 656 28.38 -40.10 -32.15
C VAL A 656 28.12 -41.05 -33.33
N THR A 657 27.29 -40.64 -34.29
CA THR A 657 26.92 -41.50 -35.44
C THR A 657 27.83 -41.35 -36.66
N GLY A 658 28.70 -40.32 -36.69
CA GLY A 658 29.64 -40.08 -37.80
C GLY A 658 28.99 -39.67 -39.13
N LYS A 659 27.68 -39.41 -39.16
CA LYS A 659 26.96 -38.93 -40.35
C LYS A 659 27.26 -37.45 -40.58
N LYS A 660 27.63 -37.08 -41.81
CA LYS A 660 27.79 -35.67 -42.23
C LYS A 660 26.42 -35.05 -42.53
N GLU A 661 26.35 -33.72 -42.46
CA GLU A 661 25.11 -32.94 -42.57
C GLU A 661 24.42 -33.05 -43.94
N ASP A 662 25.12 -33.56 -44.96
CA ASP A 662 24.69 -33.56 -46.36
C ASP A 662 23.97 -34.85 -46.83
N ASP A 663 23.77 -35.86 -45.97
CA ASP A 663 23.18 -37.16 -46.37
C ASP A 663 21.63 -37.20 -46.42
N TYR A 664 20.97 -36.04 -46.35
CA TYR A 664 19.50 -35.96 -46.51
C TYR A 664 19.12 -35.11 -47.74
N GLY A 665 19.34 -35.67 -48.92
CA GLY A 665 18.70 -35.22 -50.16
C GLY A 665 17.21 -35.63 -50.19
N PRO A 666 16.33 -34.87 -50.89
CA PRO A 666 14.89 -35.10 -50.88
C PRO A 666 14.44 -36.16 -51.89
N GLU A 667 15.08 -37.32 -51.95
CA GLU A 667 14.63 -38.43 -52.80
C GLU A 667 14.96 -39.78 -52.16
N GLU A 668 14.13 -40.24 -51.22
CA GLU A 668 13.94 -41.69 -50.99
C GLU A 668 12.66 -41.93 -50.19
N LYS A 669 11.53 -41.61 -50.82
CA LYS A 669 10.23 -42.22 -50.51
C LYS A 669 9.92 -43.25 -51.58
N ARG A 670 10.52 -44.45 -51.52
CA ARG A 670 9.92 -45.66 -52.10
C ARG A 670 10.57 -46.94 -51.62
N SER A 671 9.72 -47.79 -51.03
CA SER A 671 9.73 -49.26 -51.05
C SER A 671 11.06 -49.99 -50.81
N LEU A 672 11.11 -50.76 -49.71
CA LEU A 672 11.58 -52.14 -49.78
C LEU A 672 10.97 -52.96 -48.63
N TRP A 673 9.94 -53.70 -49.01
CA TRP A 673 9.50 -54.93 -48.34
C TRP A 673 10.51 -56.05 -48.65
N TYR A 674 10.64 -56.98 -47.70
CA TYR A 674 11.38 -58.25 -47.68
C TYR A 674 12.81 -58.27 -47.13
N ASP A 675 12.85 -58.73 -45.87
CA ASP A 675 13.70 -59.79 -45.27
C ASP A 675 15.21 -59.80 -45.47
N TYR A 676 15.94 -59.65 -44.35
CA TYR A 676 16.76 -60.76 -43.83
C TYR A 676 17.04 -60.59 -42.34
N SER A 677 16.72 -61.64 -41.58
CA SER A 677 17.09 -61.83 -40.18
C SER A 677 18.61 -61.77 -39.98
N GLY A 678 19.07 -60.85 -39.14
CA GLY A 678 20.47 -60.70 -38.77
C GLY A 678 20.62 -60.01 -37.43
N ASN A 679 20.79 -60.83 -36.39
CA ASN A 679 20.97 -60.46 -35.00
C ASN A 679 22.16 -59.49 -34.83
N ARG A 680 21.89 -58.18 -34.83
CA ARG A 680 22.77 -57.15 -34.27
C ARG A 680 21.92 -56.30 -33.34
N ARG A 681 22.09 -56.51 -32.03
CA ARG A 681 21.82 -55.50 -31.00
C ARG A 681 22.51 -54.20 -31.44
N SER A 682 21.80 -53.31 -32.12
CA SER A 682 22.25 -51.93 -32.25
C SER A 682 21.99 -51.29 -30.89
N ASN A 683 23.10 -50.98 -30.21
CA ASN A 683 23.08 -50.24 -28.97
C ASN A 683 22.16 -49.02 -29.10
N SER A 684 21.17 -48.99 -28.22
CA SER A 684 20.37 -47.83 -27.85
C SER A 684 21.27 -46.63 -27.54
N GLY A 685 21.56 -45.83 -28.57
CA GLY A 685 22.29 -44.56 -28.46
C GLY A 685 21.39 -43.35 -28.22
N VAL A 686 20.12 -43.55 -27.87
CA VAL A 686 19.23 -42.45 -27.43
C VAL A 686 19.50 -42.24 -25.94
N GLY A 687 20.58 -41.52 -25.64
CA GLY A 687 20.87 -41.06 -24.29
C GLY A 687 19.65 -40.35 -23.70
N ASN A 688 19.27 -40.74 -22.48
CA ASN A 688 18.14 -40.19 -21.73
C ASN A 688 18.24 -38.65 -21.68
N ARG A 689 17.41 -37.93 -22.45
CA ARG A 689 17.39 -36.45 -22.51
C ARG A 689 16.75 -35.87 -21.24
N TRP A 690 17.37 -36.13 -20.09
CA TRP A 690 16.84 -35.72 -18.79
C TRP A 690 16.63 -34.20 -18.69
N ILE A 691 17.51 -33.40 -19.30
CA ILE A 691 17.37 -31.94 -19.40
C ILE A 691 16.06 -31.55 -20.09
N ARG A 692 15.69 -32.24 -21.18
CA ARG A 692 14.41 -32.01 -21.87
C ARG A 692 13.22 -32.29 -20.95
N ASN A 693 13.25 -33.39 -20.20
CA ASN A 693 12.18 -33.74 -19.27
C ASN A 693 12.01 -32.64 -18.21
N VAL A 694 13.11 -32.11 -17.67
CA VAL A 694 13.08 -30.96 -16.74
C VAL A 694 12.45 -29.73 -17.41
N LEU A 695 12.87 -29.37 -18.64
CA LEU A 695 12.30 -28.24 -19.37
C LEU A 695 10.80 -28.40 -19.65
N LEU A 696 10.33 -29.61 -19.99
CA LEU A 696 8.91 -29.88 -20.20
C LEU A 696 8.09 -29.76 -18.91
N VAL A 697 8.64 -30.21 -17.77
CA VAL A 697 8.02 -30.02 -16.45
C VAL A 697 7.92 -28.53 -16.11
N LEU A 698 8.95 -27.74 -16.42
CA LEU A 698 8.92 -26.28 -16.24
C LEU A 698 7.90 -25.61 -17.16
N CYS A 699 7.77 -26.05 -18.42
CA CYS A 699 6.70 -25.57 -19.32
C CYS A 699 5.32 -25.86 -18.74
N PHE A 700 5.10 -27.06 -18.21
CA PHE A 700 3.84 -27.42 -17.55
C PHE A 700 3.58 -26.54 -16.32
N ALA A 701 4.61 -26.24 -15.52
CA ALA A 701 4.49 -25.35 -14.37
C ALA A 701 4.08 -23.92 -14.76
N VAL A 702 4.66 -23.36 -15.85
CA VAL A 702 4.27 -22.04 -16.39
C VAL A 702 2.83 -22.07 -16.91
N CYS A 703 2.45 -23.08 -17.70
CA CYS A 703 1.07 -23.24 -18.17
C CYS A 703 0.08 -23.36 -17.01
N TRP A 704 0.39 -24.19 -16.00
CA TRP A 704 -0.41 -24.35 -14.80
C TRP A 704 -0.60 -23.02 -14.06
N LYS A 705 0.49 -22.27 -13.85
CA LYS A 705 0.44 -20.96 -13.21
C LYS A 705 -0.42 -19.96 -14.01
N HIS A 706 -0.28 -19.94 -15.34
CA HIS A 706 -1.08 -19.11 -16.23
C HIS A 706 -2.58 -19.46 -16.15
N PHE A 707 -2.93 -20.75 -16.22
CA PHE A 707 -4.32 -21.19 -16.10
C PHE A 707 -4.93 -20.87 -14.74
N MET A 708 -4.15 -20.94 -13.65
CA MET A 708 -4.61 -20.53 -12.33
C MET A 708 -4.88 -19.02 -12.25
N ASN A 709 -4.03 -18.20 -12.88
CA ASN A 709 -4.28 -16.76 -13.00
C ASN A 709 -5.54 -16.49 -13.84
N CYS A 710 -5.70 -17.15 -14.99
CA CYS A 710 -6.89 -17.05 -15.83
C CYS A 710 -8.16 -17.45 -15.08
N ARG A 711 -8.14 -18.56 -14.32
CA ARG A 711 -9.25 -19.01 -13.46
C ARG A 711 -9.63 -17.96 -12.44
N THR A 712 -8.66 -17.28 -11.85
CA THR A 712 -8.90 -16.20 -10.89
C THR A 712 -9.62 -15.03 -11.56
N LEU A 713 -9.16 -14.60 -12.73
CA LEU A 713 -9.78 -13.52 -13.50
C LEU A 713 -11.19 -13.88 -13.97
N ILE A 714 -11.39 -15.12 -14.44
CA ILE A 714 -12.72 -15.64 -14.85
C ILE A 714 -13.74 -15.46 -13.75
N LYS A 715 -13.38 -15.82 -12.51
CA LYS A 715 -14.29 -15.71 -11.36
C LYS A 715 -14.43 -14.29 -10.84
N ALA A 716 -13.37 -13.48 -10.92
CA ALA A 716 -13.38 -12.10 -10.49
C ALA A 716 -14.39 -11.26 -11.31
N TYR A 717 -14.39 -11.47 -12.63
CA TYR A 717 -15.13 -10.66 -13.59
C TYR A 717 -16.20 -11.43 -14.37
N ASP A 718 -16.67 -12.58 -13.87
CA ASP A 718 -17.70 -13.44 -14.48
C ASP A 718 -17.51 -13.62 -16.01
N MET A 719 -16.32 -14.07 -16.41
CA MET A 719 -15.95 -14.17 -17.83
C MET A 719 -16.15 -15.57 -18.42
N ASN A 720 -16.55 -15.65 -19.68
CA ASN A 720 -16.46 -16.89 -20.46
C ASN A 720 -15.05 -17.01 -21.06
N PRO A 721 -14.25 -18.05 -20.73
CA PRO A 721 -12.87 -18.17 -21.19
C PRO A 721 -12.69 -18.28 -22.71
N ILE A 722 -13.70 -18.79 -23.41
CA ILE A 722 -13.66 -19.00 -24.86
C ILE A 722 -14.01 -17.70 -25.60
N LEU A 723 -15.03 -16.99 -25.12
CA LEU A 723 -15.55 -15.80 -25.80
C LEU A 723 -14.82 -14.52 -25.42
N HIS A 724 -14.46 -14.37 -24.15
CA HIS A 724 -14.10 -13.06 -23.62
C HIS A 724 -12.59 -12.77 -23.63
N PHE A 725 -11.72 -13.79 -23.74
CA PHE A 725 -10.26 -13.60 -23.77
C PHE A 725 -9.41 -14.76 -24.32
N PRO A 726 -9.79 -15.37 -25.47
CA PRO A 726 -9.04 -16.50 -26.02
C PRO A 726 -7.57 -16.15 -26.34
N GLY A 727 -7.31 -14.92 -26.79
CA GLY A 727 -5.95 -14.43 -27.06
C GLY A 727 -5.06 -14.43 -25.82
N TYR A 728 -5.54 -13.88 -24.71
CA TYR A 728 -4.79 -13.85 -23.45
C TYR A 728 -4.59 -15.24 -22.83
N SER A 729 -5.61 -16.10 -22.85
CA SER A 729 -5.56 -17.43 -22.20
C SER A 729 -4.76 -18.48 -22.99
N LEU A 730 -4.90 -18.55 -24.31
CA LEU A 730 -4.43 -19.69 -25.11
C LEU A 730 -3.05 -19.47 -25.75
N THR A 731 -2.63 -18.22 -26.01
CA THR A 731 -1.42 -17.96 -26.80
C THR A 731 -0.16 -18.58 -26.19
N ILE A 732 0.10 -18.36 -24.90
CA ILE A 732 1.30 -18.90 -24.23
C ILE A 732 1.30 -20.45 -24.19
N PRO A 733 0.23 -21.13 -23.73
CA PRO A 733 0.16 -22.59 -23.82
C PRO A 733 0.37 -23.15 -25.23
N LEU A 734 -0.23 -22.52 -26.25
CA LEU A 734 -0.10 -22.96 -27.64
C LEU A 734 1.34 -22.81 -28.15
N LEU A 735 2.03 -21.69 -27.84
CA LEU A 735 3.42 -21.49 -28.22
C LEU A 735 4.37 -22.49 -27.56
N LEU A 736 4.15 -22.79 -26.28
CA LEU A 736 4.93 -23.80 -25.55
C LEU A 736 4.66 -25.22 -26.09
N ALA A 737 3.40 -25.57 -26.35
CA ALA A 737 3.02 -26.86 -26.93
C ALA A 737 3.62 -27.05 -28.34
N TYR A 738 3.51 -26.03 -29.20
CA TYR A 738 4.13 -26.01 -30.52
C TYR A 738 5.64 -26.23 -30.44
N THR A 739 6.30 -25.52 -29.52
CA THR A 739 7.76 -25.62 -29.36
C THR A 739 8.17 -26.99 -28.84
N ALA A 740 7.45 -27.53 -27.85
CA ALA A 740 7.68 -28.88 -27.35
C ALA A 740 7.53 -29.93 -28.47
N TYR A 741 6.51 -29.79 -29.32
CA TYR A 741 6.30 -30.67 -30.48
C TYR A 741 7.42 -30.54 -31.51
N LYS A 742 7.77 -29.33 -31.94
CA LYS A 742 8.77 -29.09 -32.99
C LYS A 742 10.20 -29.46 -32.57
N THR A 743 10.47 -29.50 -31.27
CA THR A 743 11.78 -29.88 -30.69
C THR A 743 11.87 -31.36 -30.28
N ARG A 744 10.81 -32.16 -30.51
CA ARG A 744 10.74 -33.57 -30.09
C ARG A 744 11.75 -34.48 -30.79
N SER A 745 11.86 -34.39 -32.11
CA SER A 745 12.78 -35.21 -32.91
C SER A 745 14.15 -34.56 -33.00
N VAL A 746 15.20 -35.37 -32.84
CA VAL A 746 16.60 -35.01 -33.13
C VAL A 746 16.87 -35.20 -34.61
#